data_AF-A0A970S573-F1
#
_entry.id   AF-A0A970S573-F1
#
_cell.length_a   1.000
_cell.length_b   1.000
_cell.length_c   1.000
_cell.angle_alpha   90.00
_cell.angle_beta   90.00
_cell.angle_gamma   90.00
#
_symmetry.space_group_name_H-M   'P 1'
#
loop_
_entity.id
_entity.type
_entity.pdbx_description
1 polymer ?
#
loop_
_entity_poly.entity_id
_entity_poly.type
_entity_poly.pdbx_seq_one_letter_code
_entity_poly.pdbx_strand_id
1 'polypeptide(L)'
;MLKTTLKQSIALILVLLLSLSVLISCGKGGDDSSLPYDESSAETSKPADETGITVTIEGTAFKVNAVNTDYTNHDVVLYDRNYTKEGNFTPYLPGSGEDRYILMVKRTVNGAVESYAVSDKMDDLSAKANVYIPVNGFTLSVEASLIPEKFKVRSGTKVAVSGYDNPPPYERMDLATVIHEDKNKSRRVFMSLPQSGTFRENKIYYIDKEDTVTVPENSVCVILKSGSGSYYSVSSLVQAGEKVSGTYALLFTGEYNVMYANEFYKDGKVYFTKLDTLNGITDTAAVKISGKYYTFDENHINSSAGTDGIFLYTPDNASLMTDKRGSFIDIVVVDGKVCYIGREDTPTLIPASHGYALSFAGSSKSTGKEIKIGDEIEGILIKDYENPDKFVKINGVNYPFGAMNEKLSENTTISLYTGIYGESTGNDKCVEISIENGKVVAVSDSGNSSIPQDGYVLAIANTETLYKNSARDIQTGDIALISAAGNFYGFTAFNYTAINGIRYTDYIVIYDGKEGKYTGTNIYGYEVGVNSEGKMISQSYAGNMEIPTGGFVISVHGDANIDMLKNLYLNGATVSLDKTSKTVSVYKTPELAVYNAALLLESQKNAFDNAKREFYSINYTEISGSLSFVQTTLDQAENAFDKGDIAKAAELANAVTPVLEKLKFSMYESLPVENRSVWYRANEKSDKDVLSTIQKMAAMNINAVYIEAWYDGKVIGFSDIDLIDHHTYSHQNYDALEGFCRIGHEYGIEIHVWVENFFIGVKGRELVNATAGHHLLDKNGNNYCPTMYGDFVFLNPYDEYSQNLVMSIYREMIEKYDIDGLHLDYIRFPEPNSATGADFGYNDDIIAGFQSAYNTTANPKTMATYGKDWNNWCLFRESIINDWVEKVYTMAKGLEPDLIISCAVSSNYPGSRTTIFQNFNAWVEKGYMDEVFSMSYTTSLEAPVQNIKTFTRYTDGKCFYSIGLSAFENTPDYILAEQIKLSRENGAFGQNLFSWGSLIIHEENYFDALRIGIYSRKSVQTYKLSETVLAYTQRLIEDTDGVYAYLKPIEGDFYSSIKAKAENIRNQANAFDLDNATGEQKAEYCRNAITALEELKTLMQSCPDENVSRAMVEDLVFIIDCLNTSLVRLTK
;
A
#
# COMPACT_ATOMS: atom_id res chain seq x y z
N MET A 1 -31.22 -0.59 20.76
CA MET A 1 -32.20 -1.63 20.35
C MET A 1 -31.85 -2.12 18.96
N LEU A 2 -31.06 -3.19 18.85
CA LEU A 2 -30.80 -3.90 17.60
C LEU A 2 -31.41 -5.31 17.68
N LYS A 3 -31.61 -5.93 16.51
CA LYS A 3 -32.19 -7.27 16.26
C LYS A 3 -33.72 -7.38 16.35
N THR A 4 -34.37 -7.11 15.21
CA THR A 4 -35.42 -8.01 14.71
C THR A 4 -35.40 -8.09 13.18
N THR A 5 -35.16 -9.31 12.67
CA THR A 5 -35.59 -9.84 11.37
C THR A 5 -35.26 -9.08 10.07
N LEU A 6 -34.10 -9.41 9.50
CA LEU A 6 -33.93 -9.58 8.06
C LEU A 6 -34.33 -11.03 7.67
N LYS A 7 -34.84 -11.23 6.45
CA LYS A 7 -35.18 -12.53 5.80
C LYS A 7 -36.44 -13.28 6.28
N GLN A 8 -37.56 -12.99 5.61
CA GLN A 8 -38.30 -13.93 4.75
C GLN A 8 -39.21 -13.10 3.85
N SER A 9 -38.82 -12.88 2.60
CA SER A 9 -39.27 -13.69 1.45
C SER A 9 -40.75 -13.50 1.10
N ILE A 10 -40.97 -12.62 0.13
CA ILE A 10 -41.83 -12.85 -1.04
C ILE A 10 -43.36 -12.88 -0.80
N ALA A 11 -44.01 -11.88 -1.40
CA ALA A 11 -45.38 -11.89 -1.91
C ALA A 11 -46.53 -12.27 -0.96
N LEU A 12 -47.26 -11.26 -0.44
CA LEU A 12 -48.63 -10.99 -0.93
C LEU A 12 -49.22 -9.61 -0.52
N ILE A 13 -48.49 -8.51 -0.75
CA ILE A 13 -49.10 -7.18 -0.95
C ILE A 13 -48.31 -6.50 -2.09
N LEU A 14 -48.53 -6.75 -3.38
CA LEU A 14 -49.66 -7.36 -4.10
C LEU A 14 -51.02 -6.62 -3.97
N VAL A 15 -50.95 -5.32 -3.66
CA VAL A 15 -51.85 -4.28 -4.21
C VAL A 15 -51.04 -3.02 -4.57
N LEU A 16 -49.76 -3.17 -4.93
CA LEU A 16 -48.89 -2.04 -5.31
C LEU A 16 -47.89 -2.35 -6.43
N LEU A 17 -48.26 -3.28 -7.33
CA LEU A 17 -47.73 -3.37 -8.68
C LEU A 17 -48.79 -4.01 -9.58
N LEU A 18 -48.88 -3.50 -10.83
CA LEU A 18 -49.89 -3.82 -11.85
C LEU A 18 -51.30 -3.29 -11.48
N SER A 19 -52.05 -2.62 -12.35
CA SER A 19 -52.05 -2.56 -13.82
C SER A 19 -52.84 -1.31 -14.27
N LEU A 20 -52.73 -0.73 -15.48
CA LEU A 20 -51.89 -0.96 -16.65
C LEU A 20 -51.85 0.35 -17.47
N SER A 21 -51.04 0.41 -18.52
CA SER A 21 -51.24 1.33 -19.64
C SER A 21 -52.61 1.13 -20.32
N VAL A 22 -53.05 2.12 -21.11
CA VAL A 22 -53.64 2.02 -22.47
C VAL A 22 -54.72 3.09 -22.78
N LEU A 23 -54.33 4.03 -23.67
CA LEU A 23 -55.12 4.71 -24.72
C LEU A 23 -56.30 5.67 -24.41
N ILE A 24 -56.55 6.52 -25.43
CA ILE A 24 -57.79 7.26 -25.76
C ILE A 24 -58.11 8.42 -24.78
N SER A 25 -57.93 9.69 -25.18
CA SER A 25 -58.80 10.46 -26.10
C SER A 25 -60.27 10.47 -25.71
N CYS A 26 -60.70 11.46 -24.92
CA CYS A 26 -62.08 11.94 -24.76
C CYS A 26 -62.00 13.02 -23.65
N GLY A 27 -62.18 14.32 -23.89
CA GLY A 27 -63.12 14.94 -24.81
C GLY A 27 -64.12 15.74 -23.98
N LYS A 28 -63.84 17.03 -23.77
CA LYS A 28 -64.70 18.07 -23.13
C LYS A 28 -63.94 19.42 -23.20
N GLY A 29 -64.45 20.50 -23.78
CA GLY A 29 -65.64 20.65 -24.62
C GLY A 29 -66.22 22.09 -24.56
N GLY A 30 -66.35 22.75 -25.71
CA GLY A 30 -67.08 24.01 -25.94
C GLY A 30 -66.49 25.30 -25.32
N ASP A 31 -66.83 26.53 -25.74
CA ASP A 31 -67.54 27.13 -26.90
C ASP A 31 -67.16 28.64 -26.90
N ASP A 32 -67.32 29.54 -27.89
CA ASP A 32 -67.83 29.57 -29.29
C ASP A 32 -67.04 30.69 -30.05
N SER A 33 -67.06 30.73 -31.39
CA SER A 33 -67.43 31.95 -32.17
C SER A 33 -67.30 31.78 -33.70
N SER A 34 -68.46 31.80 -34.36
CA SER A 34 -68.75 32.45 -35.66
C SER A 34 -68.02 32.04 -36.95
N LEU A 35 -68.74 31.27 -37.78
CA LEU A 35 -69.27 31.64 -39.13
C LEU A 35 -68.32 32.11 -40.28
N PRO A 36 -68.68 31.86 -41.58
CA PRO A 36 -69.58 30.83 -42.09
C PRO A 36 -69.08 30.09 -43.36
N TYR A 37 -69.90 29.10 -43.72
CA TYR A 37 -69.79 28.14 -44.81
C TYR A 37 -70.29 28.69 -46.16
N ASP A 38 -69.60 28.35 -47.24
CA ASP A 38 -70.13 27.91 -48.55
C ASP A 38 -68.94 27.39 -49.40
N GLU A 39 -69.04 26.52 -50.40
CA GLU A 39 -70.19 25.94 -51.10
C GLU A 39 -69.77 24.58 -51.74
N SER A 40 -70.72 23.65 -51.89
CA SER A 40 -70.73 22.59 -52.93
C SER A 40 -69.70 21.42 -52.95
N SER A 41 -70.17 20.33 -53.56
CA SER A 41 -69.51 19.05 -53.83
C SER A 41 -68.65 19.05 -55.10
N ALA A 42 -67.55 18.28 -55.11
CA ALA A 42 -66.95 17.77 -56.34
C ALA A 42 -66.29 16.39 -56.12
N GLU A 43 -66.56 15.44 -57.01
CA GLU A 43 -65.80 14.19 -57.13
C GLU A 43 -64.35 14.51 -57.53
N THR A 44 -63.36 13.82 -56.95
CA THR A 44 -61.99 13.82 -57.49
C THR A 44 -61.41 12.41 -57.53
N SER A 45 -60.84 12.11 -58.70
CA SER A 45 -60.24 10.84 -59.11
C SER A 45 -59.04 10.39 -58.28
N LYS A 46 -58.76 9.07 -58.25
CA LYS A 46 -57.42 8.53 -57.92
C LYS A 46 -56.36 9.31 -58.72
N PRO A 47 -55.27 9.82 -58.11
CA PRO A 47 -54.20 10.48 -58.85
C PRO A 47 -53.42 9.45 -59.68
N ALA A 48 -53.29 9.72 -60.98
CA ALA A 48 -52.54 8.89 -61.92
C ALA A 48 -51.11 9.41 -62.10
N ASP A 49 -50.30 9.33 -61.04
CA ASP A 49 -48.85 9.55 -61.12
C ASP A 49 -48.17 8.23 -61.52
N GLU A 50 -48.08 7.99 -62.84
CA GLU A 50 -47.32 6.87 -63.38
C GLU A 50 -45.81 7.09 -63.13
N THR A 51 -45.17 6.19 -62.38
CA THR A 51 -43.74 6.30 -62.01
C THR A 51 -42.76 6.16 -63.18
N GLY A 52 -43.25 6.06 -64.42
CA GLY A 52 -42.52 5.64 -65.61
C GLY A 52 -42.17 4.14 -65.64
N ILE A 53 -42.22 3.45 -64.49
CA ILE A 53 -41.86 2.04 -64.39
C ILE A 53 -43.00 1.16 -64.90
N THR A 54 -42.68 0.26 -65.82
CA THR A 54 -43.58 -0.81 -66.28
C THR A 54 -42.89 -2.16 -66.10
N VAL A 55 -43.58 -3.09 -65.42
CA VAL A 55 -43.13 -4.47 -65.21
C VAL A 55 -44.02 -5.39 -66.05
N THR A 56 -43.44 -6.03 -67.07
CA THR A 56 -44.16 -6.92 -67.99
C THR A 56 -43.80 -8.38 -67.71
N ILE A 57 -44.83 -9.21 -67.48
CA ILE A 57 -44.71 -10.63 -67.13
C ILE A 57 -45.70 -11.42 -67.99
N GLU A 58 -45.25 -12.45 -68.71
CA GLU A 58 -46.09 -13.25 -69.63
C GLU A 58 -46.99 -12.39 -70.56
N GLY A 59 -46.45 -11.28 -71.07
CA GLY A 59 -47.15 -10.35 -71.96
C GLY A 59 -48.18 -9.42 -71.29
N THR A 60 -48.41 -9.54 -69.98
CA THR A 60 -49.22 -8.60 -69.19
C THR A 60 -48.32 -7.50 -68.63
N ALA A 61 -48.66 -6.24 -68.89
CA ALA A 61 -47.89 -5.08 -68.45
C ALA A 61 -48.54 -4.42 -67.22
N PHE A 62 -47.83 -4.44 -66.09
CA PHE A 62 -48.22 -3.74 -64.87
C PHE A 62 -47.51 -2.39 -64.82
N LYS A 63 -48.28 -1.31 -64.89
CA LYS A 63 -47.78 0.05 -64.68
C LYS A 63 -47.65 0.30 -63.19
N VAL A 64 -46.45 0.61 -62.71
CA VAL A 64 -46.19 0.90 -61.30
C VAL A 64 -46.61 2.34 -61.00
N ASN A 65 -47.48 2.52 -60.01
CA ASN A 65 -47.96 3.84 -59.57
C ASN A 65 -47.44 4.23 -58.18
N ALA A 66 -46.52 3.44 -57.61
CA ALA A 66 -45.79 3.78 -56.38
C ALA A 66 -44.50 2.94 -56.23
N VAL A 67 -43.46 3.51 -55.61
CA VAL A 67 -42.22 2.79 -55.27
C VAL A 67 -41.88 3.03 -53.80
N ASN A 68 -41.65 1.96 -53.03
CA ASN A 68 -41.27 2.01 -51.61
C ASN A 68 -42.23 2.81 -50.70
N THR A 69 -43.46 3.04 -51.12
CA THR A 69 -44.53 3.65 -50.30
C THR A 69 -45.49 2.60 -49.78
N ASP A 70 -46.33 2.98 -48.82
CA ASP A 70 -47.48 2.14 -48.46
C ASP A 70 -48.41 1.91 -49.68
N TYR A 71 -49.10 0.78 -49.71
CA TYR A 71 -50.00 0.42 -50.82
C TYR A 71 -51.34 1.12 -50.77
N THR A 72 -51.64 1.81 -49.67
CA THR A 72 -52.84 2.64 -49.48
C THR A 72 -52.99 3.65 -50.63
N ASN A 73 -54.05 3.49 -51.43
CA ASN A 73 -54.37 4.23 -52.68
C ASN A 73 -53.55 3.86 -53.94
N HIS A 74 -52.74 2.79 -53.92
CA HIS A 74 -51.87 2.40 -55.05
C HIS A 74 -52.13 0.98 -55.57
N ASP A 75 -52.59 0.90 -56.82
CA ASP A 75 -53.00 -0.35 -57.47
C ASP A 75 -51.80 -1.27 -57.81
N VAL A 76 -50.60 -0.71 -58.02
CA VAL A 76 -49.36 -1.47 -58.30
C VAL A 76 -48.14 -0.79 -57.66
N VAL A 77 -47.60 -1.41 -56.60
CA VAL A 77 -46.43 -0.90 -55.87
C VAL A 77 -45.21 -1.79 -56.10
N LEU A 78 -44.06 -1.17 -56.37
CA LEU A 78 -42.75 -1.83 -56.40
C LEU A 78 -41.99 -1.54 -55.09
N TYR A 79 -41.49 -2.59 -54.45
CA TYR A 79 -40.70 -2.51 -53.24
C TYR A 79 -39.28 -3.04 -53.47
N ASP A 80 -38.27 -2.23 -53.16
CA ASP A 80 -36.87 -2.63 -53.20
C ASP A 80 -36.20 -2.44 -51.82
N ARG A 81 -34.88 -2.62 -51.75
CA ARG A 81 -34.10 -2.59 -50.51
C ARG A 81 -33.94 -1.19 -49.89
N ASN A 82 -34.61 -0.16 -50.44
CA ASN A 82 -34.79 1.15 -49.84
C ASN A 82 -36.17 1.32 -49.14
N TYR A 83 -37.03 0.30 -49.11
CA TYR A 83 -38.31 0.38 -48.40
C TYR A 83 -38.11 0.69 -46.90
N THR A 84 -38.85 1.69 -46.42
CA THR A 84 -38.92 2.04 -45.00
C THR A 84 -40.39 2.05 -44.54
N LYS A 85 -40.62 1.64 -43.30
CA LYS A 85 -41.91 1.76 -42.61
C LYS A 85 -41.72 2.61 -41.37
N GLU A 86 -42.54 3.66 -41.23
CA GLU A 86 -42.48 4.60 -40.10
C GLU A 86 -41.06 5.20 -39.92
N GLY A 87 -40.35 5.45 -41.03
CA GLY A 87 -38.97 5.95 -41.05
C GLY A 87 -37.88 4.91 -40.76
N ASN A 88 -38.23 3.66 -40.46
CA ASN A 88 -37.29 2.58 -40.19
C ASN A 88 -37.12 1.67 -41.41
N PHE A 89 -35.88 1.28 -41.72
CA PHE A 89 -35.60 0.27 -42.74
C PHE A 89 -36.23 -1.08 -42.37
N THR A 90 -36.94 -1.71 -43.32
CA THR A 90 -37.45 -3.08 -43.15
C THR A 90 -37.09 -3.96 -44.36
N PRO A 91 -36.45 -5.11 -44.15
CA PRO A 91 -36.13 -6.05 -45.23
C PRO A 91 -37.34 -6.91 -45.69
N TYR A 92 -38.51 -6.74 -45.06
CA TYR A 92 -39.75 -7.44 -45.38
C TYR A 92 -40.92 -6.46 -45.50
N LEU A 93 -41.88 -6.82 -46.35
CA LEU A 93 -43.23 -6.26 -46.37
C LEU A 93 -44.06 -6.93 -45.27
N PRO A 94 -44.71 -6.18 -44.37
CA PRO A 94 -45.70 -6.77 -43.47
C PRO A 94 -46.88 -7.29 -44.28
N GLY A 95 -47.47 -8.42 -43.87
CA GLY A 95 -48.66 -8.96 -44.55
C GLY A 95 -49.80 -7.93 -44.59
N SER A 96 -50.32 -7.64 -45.78
CA SER A 96 -51.25 -6.53 -46.05
C SER A 96 -52.61 -6.70 -45.39
N GLY A 97 -53.10 -7.93 -45.27
CA GLY A 97 -54.49 -8.19 -44.86
C GLY A 97 -55.54 -7.79 -45.90
N GLU A 98 -55.09 -7.37 -47.10
CA GLU A 98 -55.90 -7.00 -48.26
C GLU A 98 -55.56 -7.87 -49.47
N ASP A 99 -56.55 -8.08 -50.34
CA ASP A 99 -56.51 -9.02 -51.47
C ASP A 99 -55.67 -8.46 -52.64
N ARG A 100 -54.40 -8.87 -52.68
CA ARG A 100 -53.38 -8.49 -53.68
C ARG A 100 -52.60 -9.73 -54.12
N TYR A 101 -51.77 -9.59 -55.13
CA TYR A 101 -50.93 -10.65 -55.69
C TYR A 101 -49.46 -10.20 -55.63
N ILE A 102 -48.62 -10.98 -54.93
CA ILE A 102 -47.23 -10.59 -54.64
C ILE A 102 -46.26 -11.41 -55.46
N LEU A 103 -45.35 -10.72 -56.17
CA LEU A 103 -44.34 -11.32 -57.04
C LEU A 103 -42.95 -10.82 -56.63
N MET A 104 -42.11 -11.73 -56.14
CA MET A 104 -40.70 -11.45 -55.91
C MET A 104 -39.93 -11.64 -57.21
N VAL A 105 -39.29 -10.58 -57.71
CA VAL A 105 -38.54 -10.56 -58.96
C VAL A 105 -37.06 -10.39 -58.66
N LYS A 106 -36.23 -11.31 -59.14
CA LYS A 106 -34.78 -11.27 -59.01
C LYS A 106 -34.12 -10.77 -60.29
N ARG A 107 -33.27 -9.75 -60.13
CA ARG A 107 -32.32 -9.23 -61.11
C ARG A 107 -31.06 -10.10 -61.09
N THR A 108 -30.56 -10.47 -62.26
CA THR A 108 -29.27 -11.12 -62.44
C THR A 108 -28.46 -10.37 -63.49
N VAL A 109 -27.25 -9.93 -63.10
CA VAL A 109 -26.30 -9.24 -63.98
C VAL A 109 -25.15 -10.20 -64.27
N ASN A 110 -24.83 -10.40 -65.56
CA ASN A 110 -23.70 -11.21 -65.99
C ASN A 110 -22.93 -10.46 -67.09
N GLY A 111 -21.83 -9.81 -66.72
CA GLY A 111 -21.17 -8.81 -67.57
C GLY A 111 -22.10 -7.64 -67.87
N ALA A 112 -22.23 -7.27 -69.15
CA ALA A 112 -23.13 -6.22 -69.61
C ALA A 112 -24.59 -6.70 -69.85
N VAL A 113 -24.89 -7.98 -69.59
CA VAL A 113 -26.24 -8.55 -69.80
C VAL A 113 -27.01 -8.57 -68.49
N GLU A 114 -28.15 -7.89 -68.49
CA GLU A 114 -29.08 -7.84 -67.38
C GLU A 114 -30.34 -8.65 -67.69
N SER A 115 -30.86 -9.35 -66.68
CA SER A 115 -32.09 -10.15 -66.81
C SER A 115 -32.88 -10.13 -65.51
N TYR A 116 -34.21 -10.12 -65.64
CA TYR A 116 -35.14 -10.24 -64.52
C TYR A 116 -35.95 -11.53 -64.68
N ALA A 117 -36.15 -12.23 -63.57
CA ALA A 117 -37.04 -13.37 -63.50
C ALA A 117 -37.78 -13.40 -62.16
N VAL A 118 -39.02 -13.87 -62.16
CA VAL A 118 -39.77 -14.10 -60.91
C VAL A 118 -39.03 -15.18 -60.12
N SER A 119 -38.55 -14.85 -58.92
CA SER A 119 -37.92 -15.82 -58.02
C SER A 119 -38.96 -16.61 -57.26
N ASP A 120 -40.03 -15.96 -56.80
CA ASP A 120 -41.10 -16.58 -56.03
C ASP A 120 -42.41 -15.75 -56.09
N LYS A 121 -43.53 -16.29 -55.61
CA LYS A 121 -44.84 -15.63 -55.61
C LYS A 121 -45.73 -16.07 -54.44
N MET A 122 -46.72 -15.25 -54.08
CA MET A 122 -47.83 -15.65 -53.22
C MET A 122 -49.17 -15.50 -53.96
N ASP A 123 -49.94 -16.59 -54.00
CA ASP A 123 -51.21 -16.73 -54.72
C ASP A 123 -52.46 -16.47 -53.85
N ASP A 124 -52.29 -16.32 -52.52
CA ASP A 124 -53.36 -16.09 -51.53
C ASP A 124 -52.81 -15.12 -50.46
N LEU A 125 -53.46 -13.95 -50.31
CA LEU A 125 -53.03 -12.90 -49.36
C LEU A 125 -53.83 -12.82 -48.06
N SER A 126 -54.58 -13.86 -47.71
CA SER A 126 -55.07 -14.01 -46.33
C SER A 126 -53.96 -14.34 -45.32
N ALA A 127 -52.75 -14.67 -45.80
CA ALA A 127 -51.61 -15.08 -44.98
C ALA A 127 -50.93 -13.89 -44.26
N LYS A 128 -50.93 -13.93 -42.92
CA LYS A 128 -50.26 -12.94 -42.02
C LYS A 128 -48.73 -13.00 -42.01
N ALA A 129 -48.10 -13.48 -43.08
CA ALA A 129 -46.65 -13.67 -43.16
C ALA A 129 -45.95 -12.42 -43.72
N ASN A 130 -44.78 -12.10 -43.18
CA ASN A 130 -43.94 -11.05 -43.73
C ASN A 130 -43.26 -11.54 -45.02
N VAL A 131 -43.41 -10.81 -46.12
CA VAL A 131 -42.84 -11.18 -47.43
C VAL A 131 -41.49 -10.51 -47.64
N TYR A 132 -40.44 -11.28 -47.92
CA TYR A 132 -39.09 -10.74 -48.08
C TYR A 132 -38.92 -9.91 -49.36
N ILE A 133 -38.14 -8.83 -49.28
CA ILE A 133 -37.73 -8.04 -50.44
C ILE A 133 -36.35 -8.52 -50.90
N PRO A 134 -36.20 -9.07 -52.13
CA PRO A 134 -34.96 -9.72 -52.57
C PRO A 134 -33.78 -8.75 -52.73
N VAL A 135 -32.59 -9.17 -52.27
CA VAL A 135 -31.33 -8.36 -52.25
C VAL A 135 -30.95 -7.78 -53.62
N ASN A 136 -31.17 -8.54 -54.68
CA ASN A 136 -30.87 -8.15 -56.06
C ASN A 136 -32.16 -8.26 -56.87
N GLY A 137 -33.06 -7.29 -56.72
CA GLY A 137 -34.40 -7.39 -57.27
C GLY A 137 -35.39 -6.46 -56.56
N PHE A 138 -36.67 -6.76 -56.72
CA PHE A 138 -37.78 -6.06 -56.09
C PHE A 138 -38.96 -7.02 -55.84
N THR A 139 -39.87 -6.62 -54.97
CA THR A 139 -41.17 -7.27 -54.77
C THR A 139 -42.25 -6.38 -55.36
N LEU A 140 -43.02 -6.91 -56.31
CA LEU A 140 -44.16 -6.23 -56.92
C LEU A 140 -45.44 -6.65 -56.19
N SER A 141 -46.22 -5.66 -55.74
CA SER A 141 -47.52 -5.83 -55.08
C SER A 141 -48.63 -5.28 -55.97
N VAL A 142 -49.42 -6.18 -56.56
CA VAL A 142 -50.46 -5.86 -57.55
C VAL A 142 -51.85 -6.08 -56.93
N GLU A 143 -52.75 -5.11 -57.01
CA GLU A 143 -54.16 -5.31 -56.60
C GLU A 143 -54.77 -6.52 -57.32
N ALA A 144 -55.46 -7.42 -56.61
CA ALA A 144 -55.89 -8.70 -57.20
C ALA A 144 -56.84 -8.52 -58.40
N SER A 145 -57.61 -7.43 -58.42
CA SER A 145 -58.49 -7.01 -59.53
C SER A 145 -57.76 -6.79 -60.87
N LEU A 146 -56.46 -6.49 -60.84
CA LEU A 146 -55.61 -6.26 -62.01
C LEU A 146 -54.98 -7.53 -62.58
N ILE A 147 -55.18 -8.69 -61.95
CA ILE A 147 -54.65 -9.98 -62.40
C ILE A 147 -55.64 -10.64 -63.37
N PRO A 148 -55.31 -10.84 -64.66
CA PRO A 148 -56.20 -11.53 -65.60
C PRO A 148 -56.48 -12.99 -65.21
N GLU A 149 -57.69 -13.50 -65.46
CA GLU A 149 -58.09 -14.91 -65.16
C GLU A 149 -57.14 -16.00 -65.68
N LYS A 150 -56.32 -15.69 -66.71
CA LYS A 150 -55.37 -16.62 -67.34
C LYS A 150 -53.90 -16.37 -66.95
N PHE A 151 -53.63 -15.45 -66.03
CA PHE A 151 -52.28 -15.07 -65.61
C PHE A 151 -51.66 -16.19 -64.75
N LYS A 152 -50.71 -16.93 -65.32
CA LYS A 152 -50.04 -18.06 -64.66
C LYS A 152 -48.53 -17.87 -64.66
N VAL A 153 -48.03 -17.44 -63.51
CA VAL A 153 -46.60 -17.20 -63.27
C VAL A 153 -46.02 -18.30 -62.38
N ARG A 154 -44.74 -18.65 -62.62
CA ARG A 154 -43.94 -19.58 -61.81
C ARG A 154 -42.54 -19.00 -61.54
N SER A 155 -41.80 -19.58 -60.59
CA SER A 155 -40.37 -19.27 -60.45
C SER A 155 -39.61 -19.51 -61.77
N GLY A 156 -38.68 -18.63 -62.11
CA GLY A 156 -37.96 -18.60 -63.39
C GLY A 156 -38.70 -17.96 -64.57
N THR A 157 -39.93 -17.46 -64.39
CA THR A 157 -40.66 -16.72 -65.43
C THR A 157 -39.93 -15.43 -65.76
N LYS A 158 -39.63 -15.17 -67.04
CA LYS A 158 -38.91 -13.96 -67.46
C LYS A 158 -39.78 -12.72 -67.23
N VAL A 159 -39.14 -11.66 -66.75
CA VAL A 159 -39.74 -10.34 -66.54
C VAL A 159 -39.00 -9.34 -67.42
N ALA A 160 -39.74 -8.47 -68.10
CA ALA A 160 -39.20 -7.30 -68.76
C ALA A 160 -39.55 -6.06 -67.92
N VAL A 161 -38.55 -5.22 -67.63
CA VAL A 161 -38.72 -4.01 -66.82
C VAL A 161 -38.24 -2.82 -67.65
N SER A 162 -39.01 -1.75 -67.68
CA SER A 162 -38.65 -0.48 -68.35
C SER A 162 -38.90 0.69 -67.41
N GLY A 163 -37.98 1.66 -67.38
CA GLY A 163 -38.08 2.87 -66.54
C GLY A 163 -37.61 2.70 -65.09
N TYR A 164 -36.98 1.57 -64.74
CA TYR A 164 -36.45 1.30 -63.40
C TYR A 164 -34.92 1.26 -63.44
N ASP A 165 -34.32 2.44 -63.55
CA ASP A 165 -32.92 2.58 -63.99
C ASP A 165 -31.87 2.51 -62.86
N ASN A 166 -32.28 2.36 -61.59
CA ASN A 166 -31.38 2.28 -60.43
C ASN A 166 -31.94 1.42 -59.27
N PRO A 167 -31.90 0.08 -59.36
CA PRO A 167 -31.97 -0.77 -58.17
C PRO A 167 -30.76 -0.50 -57.24
N PRO A 168 -30.89 -0.67 -55.91
CA PRO A 168 -29.80 -0.48 -54.96
C PRO A 168 -28.51 -1.25 -55.33
N PRO A 169 -27.32 -0.68 -55.09
CA PRO A 169 -26.06 -1.36 -55.37
C PRO A 169 -25.88 -2.63 -54.52
N TYR A 170 -25.11 -3.57 -55.06
CA TYR A 170 -24.89 -4.93 -54.54
C TYR A 170 -24.47 -4.97 -53.06
N GLU A 171 -25.39 -5.38 -52.17
CA GLU A 171 -25.12 -5.57 -50.72
C GLU A 171 -24.21 -6.81 -50.49
N ARG A 172 -23.07 -6.61 -49.82
CA ARG A 172 -22.17 -7.66 -49.31
C ARG A 172 -22.80 -8.36 -48.10
N MET A 173 -23.59 -9.41 -48.37
CA MET A 173 -24.32 -10.18 -47.34
C MET A 173 -23.43 -11.03 -46.41
N ASP A 174 -22.11 -11.06 -46.60
CA ASP A 174 -21.16 -11.73 -45.71
C ASP A 174 -20.85 -10.95 -44.43
N LEU A 175 -21.26 -9.67 -44.34
CA LEU A 175 -20.96 -8.76 -43.24
C LEU A 175 -22.19 -8.00 -42.76
N ALA A 176 -22.35 -7.88 -41.44
CA ALA A 176 -23.27 -6.95 -40.78
C ALA A 176 -22.56 -6.24 -39.63
N THR A 177 -23.22 -5.24 -39.06
CA THR A 177 -22.79 -4.60 -37.82
C THR A 177 -23.70 -5.04 -36.69
N VAL A 178 -23.11 -5.48 -35.58
CA VAL A 178 -23.79 -5.60 -34.30
C VAL A 178 -23.71 -4.26 -33.58
N ILE A 179 -24.85 -3.64 -33.29
CA ILE A 179 -24.99 -2.49 -32.39
C ILE A 179 -25.25 -3.02 -30.99
N HIS A 180 -24.38 -2.70 -30.04
CA HIS A 180 -24.70 -2.78 -28.61
C HIS A 180 -25.57 -1.57 -28.20
N GLU A 181 -26.37 -1.68 -27.14
CA GLU A 181 -27.25 -0.59 -26.68
C GLU A 181 -26.51 0.74 -26.42
N ASP A 182 -25.26 0.65 -25.97
CA ASP A 182 -24.27 1.70 -26.12
C ASP A 182 -23.65 1.62 -27.54
N LYS A 183 -24.02 2.58 -28.39
CA LYS A 183 -23.62 2.60 -29.81
C LYS A 183 -22.11 2.66 -30.02
N ASN A 184 -21.32 3.13 -29.04
CA ASN A 184 -19.86 3.15 -29.14
C ASN A 184 -19.25 1.73 -29.08
N LYS A 185 -20.01 0.77 -28.55
CA LYS A 185 -19.64 -0.65 -28.40
C LYS A 185 -20.09 -1.54 -29.57
N SER A 186 -20.49 -0.93 -30.69
CA SER A 186 -20.89 -1.64 -31.92
C SER A 186 -19.68 -2.31 -32.60
N ARG A 187 -19.82 -3.48 -33.22
CA ARG A 187 -18.70 -4.22 -33.87
C ARG A 187 -19.12 -4.83 -35.20
N ARG A 188 -18.17 -5.07 -36.12
CA ARG A 188 -18.44 -5.80 -37.37
C ARG A 188 -18.53 -7.31 -37.12
N VAL A 189 -19.48 -7.97 -37.77
CA VAL A 189 -19.78 -9.39 -37.62
C VAL A 189 -19.93 -10.05 -38.98
N PHE A 190 -19.31 -11.21 -39.14
CA PHE A 190 -19.47 -12.07 -40.31
C PHE A 190 -20.79 -12.84 -40.17
N MET A 191 -21.72 -12.63 -41.10
CA MET A 191 -23.04 -13.27 -41.06
C MET A 191 -23.04 -14.73 -41.54
N SER A 192 -21.91 -15.19 -42.07
CA SER A 192 -21.72 -16.55 -42.58
C SER A 192 -20.55 -17.22 -41.87
N LEU A 193 -20.78 -18.43 -41.34
CA LEU A 193 -19.69 -19.26 -40.83
C LEU A 193 -18.77 -19.71 -41.98
N PRO A 194 -17.45 -19.82 -41.76
CA PRO A 194 -16.53 -20.34 -42.77
C PRO A 194 -16.79 -21.82 -43.02
N GLN A 195 -16.98 -22.22 -44.28
CA GLN A 195 -17.32 -23.61 -44.66
C GLN A 195 -16.30 -24.68 -44.20
N SER A 196 -15.06 -24.29 -43.88
CA SER A 196 -14.05 -25.20 -43.36
C SER A 196 -14.16 -25.48 -41.86
N GLY A 197 -15.03 -24.77 -41.12
CA GLY A 197 -15.04 -24.75 -39.65
C GLY A 197 -13.81 -24.06 -39.03
N THR A 198 -12.90 -23.52 -39.85
CA THR A 198 -11.70 -22.80 -39.40
C THR A 198 -12.00 -21.32 -39.31
N PHE A 199 -12.06 -20.80 -38.08
CA PHE A 199 -12.25 -19.37 -37.85
C PHE A 199 -10.94 -18.61 -38.06
N ARG A 200 -11.04 -17.34 -38.46
CA ARG A 200 -9.89 -16.44 -38.54
C ARG A 200 -9.77 -15.68 -37.23
N GLU A 201 -8.55 -15.54 -36.75
CA GLU A 201 -8.23 -14.69 -35.59
C GLU A 201 -8.73 -13.25 -35.76
N ASN A 202 -9.05 -12.62 -34.63
CA ASN A 202 -9.52 -11.24 -34.53
C ASN A 202 -10.76 -10.94 -35.41
N LYS A 203 -11.73 -11.87 -35.44
CA LYS A 203 -13.05 -11.68 -36.08
C LYS A 203 -14.21 -12.04 -35.15
N ILE A 204 -15.41 -11.59 -35.51
CA ILE A 204 -16.65 -11.95 -34.83
C ILE A 204 -17.56 -12.64 -35.85
N TYR A 205 -18.06 -13.82 -35.53
CA TYR A 205 -18.94 -14.61 -36.39
C TYR A 205 -20.32 -14.75 -35.76
N TYR A 206 -21.36 -14.54 -36.56
CA TYR A 206 -22.73 -14.88 -36.17
C TYR A 206 -22.94 -16.39 -36.33
N ILE A 207 -23.51 -17.01 -35.30
CA ILE A 207 -23.96 -18.40 -35.28
C ILE A 207 -25.48 -18.37 -35.29
N ASP A 208 -26.11 -18.99 -36.30
CA ASP A 208 -27.56 -19.16 -36.30
C ASP A 208 -27.98 -20.36 -35.44
N LYS A 209 -29.27 -20.47 -35.12
CA LYS A 209 -29.84 -21.58 -34.34
C LYS A 209 -29.65 -22.94 -34.98
N GLU A 210 -29.59 -22.99 -36.31
CA GLU A 210 -29.40 -24.23 -37.07
C GLU A 210 -27.94 -24.70 -37.08
N ASP A 211 -27.00 -23.78 -36.80
CA ASP A 211 -25.58 -24.06 -36.74
C ASP A 211 -25.16 -24.70 -35.41
N THR A 212 -23.96 -25.27 -35.38
CA THR A 212 -23.38 -25.88 -34.19
C THR A 212 -21.87 -25.75 -34.23
N VAL A 213 -21.30 -25.13 -33.18
CA VAL A 213 -19.89 -24.75 -33.10
C VAL A 213 -19.35 -25.14 -31.73
N THR A 214 -18.19 -25.79 -31.69
CA THR A 214 -17.36 -25.84 -30.49
C THR A 214 -16.54 -24.56 -30.45
N VAL A 215 -16.58 -23.81 -29.35
CA VAL A 215 -15.85 -22.56 -29.18
C VAL A 215 -14.34 -22.87 -29.27
N PRO A 216 -13.59 -22.30 -30.22
CA PRO A 216 -12.15 -22.55 -30.33
C PRO A 216 -11.37 -22.04 -29.12
N GLU A 217 -10.10 -22.43 -29.02
CA GLU A 217 -9.15 -21.73 -28.15
C GLU A 217 -9.06 -20.24 -28.54
N ASN A 218 -8.65 -19.39 -27.59
CA ASN A 218 -8.62 -17.93 -27.73
C ASN A 218 -9.94 -17.32 -28.24
N SER A 219 -11.07 -17.93 -27.94
CA SER A 219 -12.40 -17.50 -28.38
C SER A 219 -13.44 -17.58 -27.26
N VAL A 220 -14.48 -16.74 -27.34
CA VAL A 220 -15.64 -16.73 -26.44
C VAL A 220 -16.92 -16.52 -27.25
N CYS A 221 -18.01 -17.12 -26.82
CA CYS A 221 -19.28 -17.07 -27.52
C CYS A 221 -20.36 -16.39 -26.67
N VAL A 222 -20.88 -15.25 -27.15
CA VAL A 222 -21.96 -14.50 -26.49
C VAL A 222 -23.30 -15.06 -26.97
N ILE A 223 -24.06 -15.64 -26.05
CA ILE A 223 -25.36 -16.26 -26.35
C ILE A 223 -26.44 -15.19 -26.44
N LEU A 224 -27.19 -15.19 -27.54
CA LEU A 224 -28.20 -14.20 -27.87
C LEU A 224 -29.61 -14.79 -27.79
N LYS A 225 -30.50 -14.10 -27.06
CA LYS A 225 -31.93 -14.44 -26.96
C LYS A 225 -32.76 -13.39 -27.70
N SER A 226 -33.58 -13.82 -28.66
CA SER A 226 -34.44 -12.91 -29.45
C SER A 226 -35.49 -12.21 -28.57
N GLY A 227 -35.64 -10.90 -28.73
CA GLY A 227 -36.61 -10.05 -28.05
C GLY A 227 -37.67 -9.45 -28.99
N SER A 228 -38.65 -8.76 -28.40
CA SER A 228 -39.74 -8.11 -29.15
C SER A 228 -39.30 -6.77 -29.77
N GLY A 229 -39.18 -6.72 -31.09
CA GLY A 229 -38.83 -5.49 -31.83
C GLY A 229 -37.40 -5.46 -32.36
N SER A 230 -37.01 -6.49 -33.11
CA SER A 230 -35.76 -6.52 -33.90
C SER A 230 -34.45 -6.41 -33.12
N TYR A 231 -34.43 -6.88 -31.86
CA TYR A 231 -33.23 -6.94 -31.02
C TYR A 231 -33.07 -8.31 -30.36
N TYR A 232 -31.85 -8.57 -29.88
CA TYR A 232 -31.48 -9.70 -29.05
C TYR A 232 -31.02 -9.19 -27.68
N SER A 233 -31.31 -9.90 -26.60
CA SER A 233 -30.66 -9.68 -25.31
C SER A 233 -29.49 -10.63 -25.16
N VAL A 234 -28.36 -10.15 -24.62
CA VAL A 234 -27.29 -11.01 -24.11
C VAL A 234 -27.86 -11.92 -23.02
N SER A 235 -27.54 -13.21 -23.07
CA SER A 235 -28.02 -14.21 -22.10
C SER A 235 -26.91 -14.78 -21.23
N SER A 236 -25.73 -15.02 -21.80
CA SER A 236 -24.56 -15.60 -21.12
C SER A 236 -23.35 -15.57 -22.07
N LEU A 237 -22.15 -15.79 -21.53
CA LEU A 237 -20.95 -16.08 -22.30
C LEU A 237 -20.57 -17.55 -22.13
N VAL A 238 -19.99 -18.15 -23.17
CA VAL A 238 -19.53 -19.54 -23.22
C VAL A 238 -18.07 -19.53 -23.66
N GLN A 239 -17.19 -20.14 -22.85
CA GLN A 239 -15.74 -20.07 -23.04
C GLN A 239 -15.23 -21.16 -24.02
N ALA A 240 -13.95 -21.10 -24.35
CA ALA A 240 -13.26 -22.08 -25.20
C ALA A 240 -13.49 -23.53 -24.77
N GLY A 241 -13.61 -24.44 -25.74
CA GLY A 241 -13.82 -25.88 -25.55
C GLY A 241 -15.28 -26.31 -25.38
N GLU A 242 -16.20 -25.40 -25.03
CA GLU A 242 -17.62 -25.71 -24.89
C GLU A 242 -18.37 -25.71 -26.24
N LYS A 243 -19.54 -26.37 -26.30
CA LYS A 243 -20.33 -26.55 -27.52
C LYS A 243 -21.61 -25.71 -27.53
N VAL A 244 -21.73 -24.82 -28.51
CA VAL A 244 -22.90 -23.98 -28.76
C VAL A 244 -23.76 -24.57 -29.89
N SER A 245 -25.07 -24.68 -29.67
CA SER A 245 -26.04 -25.28 -30.61
C SER A 245 -27.46 -24.84 -30.26
N GLY A 246 -28.37 -24.72 -31.25
CA GLY A 246 -29.79 -24.45 -31.01
C GLY A 246 -30.13 -23.03 -30.52
N THR A 247 -29.17 -22.12 -30.54
CA THR A 247 -29.31 -20.72 -30.11
C THR A 247 -28.62 -19.78 -31.08
N TYR A 248 -29.06 -18.53 -31.15
CA TYR A 248 -28.27 -17.48 -31.77
C TYR A 248 -27.07 -17.17 -30.88
N ALA A 249 -25.92 -16.89 -31.48
CA ALA A 249 -24.75 -16.44 -30.73
C ALA A 249 -23.79 -15.60 -31.59
N LEU A 250 -22.85 -14.93 -30.92
CA LEU A 250 -21.71 -14.25 -31.54
C LEU A 250 -20.43 -14.91 -31.04
N LEU A 251 -19.67 -15.55 -31.92
CA LEU A 251 -18.35 -16.08 -31.64
C LEU A 251 -17.30 -15.00 -31.85
N PHE A 252 -16.72 -14.52 -30.76
CA PHE A 252 -15.60 -13.59 -30.73
C PHE A 252 -14.30 -14.41 -30.71
N THR A 253 -13.44 -14.19 -31.70
CA THR A 253 -12.18 -14.92 -31.89
C THR A 253 -10.97 -13.99 -31.77
N GLY A 254 -9.91 -14.46 -31.12
CA GLY A 254 -8.72 -13.70 -30.76
C GLY A 254 -8.80 -13.09 -29.37
N GLU A 255 -7.67 -13.13 -28.63
CA GLU A 255 -7.51 -12.68 -27.24
C GLU A 255 -8.22 -11.34 -26.95
N TYR A 256 -8.00 -10.36 -27.83
CA TYR A 256 -8.60 -9.04 -27.75
C TYR A 256 -10.13 -9.04 -27.88
N ASN A 257 -10.69 -9.81 -28.82
CA ASN A 257 -12.15 -9.92 -28.98
C ASN A 257 -12.78 -10.69 -27.81
N VAL A 258 -12.03 -11.63 -27.21
CA VAL A 258 -12.40 -12.33 -25.99
C VAL A 258 -12.48 -11.37 -24.80
N MET A 259 -11.44 -10.58 -24.54
CA MET A 259 -11.46 -9.53 -23.52
C MET A 259 -12.62 -8.56 -23.75
N TYR A 260 -12.82 -8.12 -24.99
CA TYR A 260 -13.86 -7.17 -25.36
C TYR A 260 -15.28 -7.70 -25.11
N ALA A 261 -15.57 -8.94 -25.52
CA ALA A 261 -16.85 -9.57 -25.23
C ALA A 261 -17.05 -9.82 -23.74
N ASN A 262 -16.03 -10.36 -23.05
CA ASN A 262 -16.06 -10.59 -21.61
C ASN A 262 -16.36 -9.32 -20.82
N GLU A 263 -15.82 -8.16 -21.22
CA GLU A 263 -16.05 -6.90 -20.51
C GLU A 263 -17.40 -6.26 -20.84
N PHE A 264 -17.77 -6.20 -22.12
CA PHE A 264 -18.88 -5.35 -22.57
C PHE A 264 -20.16 -6.09 -22.96
N TYR A 265 -20.13 -7.42 -23.12
CA TYR A 265 -21.29 -8.24 -23.50
C TYR A 265 -21.65 -9.20 -22.36
N LYS A 266 -21.76 -8.66 -21.13
CA LYS A 266 -22.23 -9.35 -19.91
C LYS A 266 -23.77 -9.38 -19.85
N ASP A 267 -24.40 -8.27 -20.22
CA ASP A 267 -25.85 -8.04 -20.29
C ASP A 267 -26.19 -7.05 -21.41
N GLY A 268 -27.41 -6.50 -21.44
CA GLY A 268 -27.83 -5.49 -22.41
C GLY A 268 -28.43 -6.01 -23.74
N LYS A 269 -28.79 -5.07 -24.63
CA LYS A 269 -29.41 -5.32 -25.94
C LYS A 269 -28.45 -5.19 -27.11
N VAL A 270 -28.70 -6.02 -28.12
CA VAL A 270 -27.87 -6.24 -29.31
C VAL A 270 -28.77 -6.16 -30.55
N TYR A 271 -28.44 -5.33 -31.52
CA TYR A 271 -29.20 -5.10 -32.75
C TYR A 271 -28.30 -5.38 -33.97
N PHE A 272 -28.86 -5.73 -35.12
CA PHE A 272 -28.09 -5.94 -36.36
C PHE A 272 -28.46 -4.90 -37.41
N THR A 273 -27.47 -4.33 -38.10
CA THR A 273 -27.64 -3.20 -39.04
C THR A 273 -26.66 -3.24 -40.22
N LYS A 274 -26.87 -2.36 -41.21
CA LYS A 274 -26.01 -2.19 -42.41
C LYS A 274 -24.69 -1.46 -42.10
N LEU A 275 -23.69 -1.68 -42.96
CA LEU A 275 -22.32 -1.15 -42.88
C LEU A 275 -22.22 0.37 -42.69
N ASP A 276 -23.15 1.12 -43.28
CA ASP A 276 -23.24 2.58 -43.36
C ASP A 276 -23.76 3.26 -42.09
N THR A 277 -24.06 2.50 -41.03
CA THR A 277 -24.46 3.02 -39.71
C THR A 277 -23.35 3.01 -38.65
N LEU A 278 -22.10 2.76 -39.06
CA LEU A 278 -20.93 2.73 -38.19
C LEU A 278 -20.21 4.09 -38.08
N ASN A 279 -19.70 4.40 -36.88
CA ASN A 279 -18.54 5.29 -36.77
C ASN A 279 -17.27 4.51 -37.23
N GLY A 280 -16.23 5.22 -37.68
CA GLY A 280 -15.04 4.62 -38.28
C GLY A 280 -14.07 3.89 -37.31
N ILE A 281 -14.51 3.52 -36.11
CA ILE A 281 -13.67 3.24 -34.93
C ILE A 281 -13.92 1.82 -34.38
N THR A 282 -14.75 1.01 -35.04
CA THR A 282 -15.31 -0.20 -34.42
C THR A 282 -14.42 -1.44 -34.46
N ASP A 283 -13.41 -1.47 -35.33
CA ASP A 283 -12.46 -2.58 -35.44
C ASP A 283 -10.99 -2.13 -35.24
N THR A 284 -10.75 -0.90 -34.76
CA THR A 284 -9.41 -0.30 -34.60
C THR A 284 -9.22 0.28 -33.21
N ALA A 285 -8.00 0.16 -32.67
CA ALA A 285 -7.64 0.86 -31.43
C ALA A 285 -7.78 2.37 -31.61
N ALA A 286 -8.19 3.08 -30.57
CA ALA A 286 -8.40 4.51 -30.61
C ALA A 286 -8.26 5.15 -29.24
N VAL A 287 -8.08 6.46 -29.22
CA VAL A 287 -8.29 7.30 -28.03
C VAL A 287 -9.30 8.38 -28.31
N LYS A 288 -10.01 8.79 -27.26
CA LYS A 288 -10.94 9.91 -27.29
C LYS A 288 -10.40 11.01 -26.39
N ILE A 289 -10.07 12.14 -27.01
CA ILE A 289 -9.47 13.32 -26.39
C ILE A 289 -10.44 14.48 -26.60
N SER A 290 -10.89 15.12 -25.53
CA SER A 290 -11.86 16.23 -25.58
C SER A 290 -13.12 15.93 -26.41
N GLY A 291 -13.61 14.68 -26.34
CA GLY A 291 -14.77 14.19 -27.10
C GLY A 291 -14.54 13.86 -28.57
N LYS A 292 -13.33 14.11 -29.11
CA LYS A 292 -12.93 13.74 -30.47
C LYS A 292 -12.14 12.44 -30.46
N TYR A 293 -12.45 11.56 -31.41
CA TYR A 293 -11.80 10.26 -31.55
C TYR A 293 -10.61 10.30 -32.51
N TYR A 294 -9.57 9.52 -32.20
CA TYR A 294 -8.35 9.35 -32.96
C TYR A 294 -8.05 7.86 -33.07
N THR A 295 -8.08 7.30 -34.28
CA THR A 295 -7.85 5.88 -34.55
C THR A 295 -6.40 5.59 -34.89
N PHE A 296 -5.92 4.42 -34.47
CA PHE A 296 -4.60 3.89 -34.83
C PHE A 296 -4.77 2.78 -35.87
N ASP A 297 -3.90 2.77 -36.87
CA ASP A 297 -3.67 1.60 -37.72
C ASP A 297 -2.48 0.79 -37.19
N GLU A 298 -2.18 -0.35 -37.84
CA GLU A 298 -1.06 -1.22 -37.46
C GLU A 298 0.32 -0.52 -37.51
N ASN A 299 0.46 0.57 -38.27
CA ASN A 299 1.70 1.35 -38.33
C ASN A 299 1.80 2.42 -37.23
N HIS A 300 0.73 2.64 -36.45
CA HIS A 300 0.66 3.62 -35.36
C HIS A 300 0.59 2.98 -33.97
N ILE A 301 0.71 1.65 -33.83
CA ILE A 301 0.75 0.93 -32.56
C ILE A 301 2.11 0.24 -32.40
N ASN A 302 2.85 0.53 -31.31
CA ASN A 302 4.17 -0.06 -31.01
C ASN A 302 5.14 -0.08 -32.22
N SER A 303 5.11 0.99 -33.04
CA SER A 303 5.70 1.00 -34.38
C SER A 303 6.70 2.14 -34.54
N SER A 304 7.94 1.79 -34.90
CA SER A 304 9.02 2.74 -35.19
C SER A 304 8.91 3.39 -36.58
N ALA A 305 7.87 3.08 -37.36
CA ALA A 305 7.62 3.68 -38.67
C ALA A 305 6.74 4.94 -38.57
N GLY A 306 6.77 5.80 -39.59
CA GLY A 306 5.94 7.01 -39.68
C GLY A 306 6.52 8.26 -38.99
N THR A 307 6.05 9.45 -39.39
CA THR A 307 6.58 10.75 -38.92
C THR A 307 5.52 11.80 -38.57
N ASP A 308 4.24 11.48 -38.72
CA ASP A 308 3.11 12.41 -38.57
C ASP A 308 1.89 11.64 -38.08
N GLY A 309 1.07 12.22 -37.21
CA GLY A 309 -0.10 11.58 -36.60
C GLY A 309 0.06 11.34 -35.09
N ILE A 310 -0.83 10.50 -34.53
CA ILE A 310 -0.76 10.07 -33.12
C ILE A 310 -0.41 8.59 -33.10
N PHE A 311 0.59 8.22 -32.28
CA PHE A 311 1.07 6.86 -32.11
C PHE A 311 0.76 6.37 -30.70
N LEU A 312 0.36 5.11 -30.56
CA LEU A 312 0.09 4.42 -29.30
C LEU A 312 1.26 3.49 -28.97
N TYR A 313 1.75 3.55 -27.73
CA TYR A 313 2.73 2.62 -27.20
C TYR A 313 2.23 1.97 -25.91
N THR A 314 2.45 0.67 -25.79
CA THR A 314 1.97 -0.19 -24.71
C THR A 314 3.12 -1.05 -24.15
N PRO A 315 2.99 -1.66 -22.97
CA PRO A 315 3.97 -2.58 -22.39
C PRO A 315 4.50 -3.72 -23.29
N ASP A 316 3.80 -4.09 -24.36
CA ASP A 316 4.27 -5.09 -25.34
C ASP A 316 5.15 -4.47 -26.47
N ASN A 317 5.53 -3.20 -26.37
CA ASN A 317 6.51 -2.58 -27.26
C ASN A 317 7.91 -3.20 -27.07
N ALA A 318 8.67 -3.37 -28.15
CA ALA A 318 10.02 -3.95 -28.09
C ALA A 318 11.06 -3.06 -27.37
N SER A 319 10.73 -1.79 -27.16
CA SER A 319 11.50 -0.80 -26.40
C SER A 319 10.66 -0.32 -25.21
N LEU A 320 11.30 -0.06 -24.07
CA LEU A 320 10.67 0.58 -22.91
C LEU A 320 10.33 2.05 -23.16
N MET A 321 10.99 2.68 -24.14
CA MET A 321 10.75 4.06 -24.56
C MET A 321 9.91 4.11 -25.84
N THR A 322 9.15 5.19 -26.01
CA THR A 322 8.58 5.57 -27.31
C THR A 322 9.67 5.76 -28.37
N ASP A 323 9.35 5.61 -29.66
CA ASP A 323 10.31 5.87 -30.73
C ASP A 323 10.54 7.37 -30.95
N LYS A 324 11.81 7.74 -31.16
CA LYS A 324 12.21 9.12 -31.48
C LYS A 324 11.73 9.52 -32.87
N ARG A 325 10.99 10.63 -32.96
CA ARG A 325 10.50 11.21 -34.23
C ARG A 325 11.08 12.61 -34.48
N GLY A 326 10.86 13.16 -35.67
CA GLY A 326 11.46 14.43 -36.09
C GLY A 326 10.89 15.66 -35.38
N SER A 327 9.58 15.69 -35.14
CA SER A 327 8.95 16.64 -34.24
C SER A 327 7.72 16.02 -33.58
N PHE A 328 7.68 15.96 -32.26
CA PHE A 328 6.63 15.32 -31.48
C PHE A 328 6.55 15.83 -30.03
N ILE A 329 5.48 15.47 -29.34
CA ILE A 329 5.35 15.53 -27.88
C ILE A 329 4.65 14.26 -27.40
N ASP A 330 5.16 13.67 -26.33
CA ASP A 330 4.60 12.45 -25.74
C ASP A 330 3.78 12.79 -24.50
N ILE A 331 2.77 11.98 -24.19
CA ILE A 331 2.08 11.97 -22.90
C ILE A 331 1.91 10.54 -22.42
N VAL A 332 1.79 10.35 -21.10
CA VAL A 332 1.49 9.05 -20.49
C VAL A 332 0.13 9.11 -19.80
N VAL A 333 -0.70 8.12 -20.12
CA VAL A 333 -2.02 7.92 -19.54
C VAL A 333 -1.95 6.71 -18.62
N VAL A 334 -2.37 6.87 -17.37
CA VAL A 334 -2.54 5.79 -16.38
C VAL A 334 -3.95 5.92 -15.81
N ASP A 335 -4.69 4.81 -15.68
CA ASP A 335 -6.08 4.77 -15.23
C ASP A 335 -7.01 5.78 -15.96
N GLY A 336 -6.76 5.97 -17.27
CA GLY A 336 -7.50 6.94 -18.10
C GLY A 336 -7.16 8.41 -17.85
N LYS A 337 -6.16 8.74 -17.01
CA LYS A 337 -5.72 10.11 -16.72
C LYS A 337 -4.30 10.39 -17.17
N VAL A 338 -4.08 11.58 -17.72
CA VAL A 338 -2.75 12.05 -18.11
C VAL A 338 -1.90 12.28 -16.85
N CYS A 339 -0.97 11.38 -16.58
CA CYS A 339 -0.10 11.43 -15.41
C CYS A 339 1.25 12.08 -15.69
N TYR A 340 1.63 12.18 -16.96
CA TYR A 340 2.89 12.80 -17.38
C TYR A 340 2.80 13.36 -18.80
N ILE A 341 3.56 14.42 -19.07
CA ILE A 341 3.75 15.04 -20.38
C ILE A 341 5.26 15.14 -20.61
N GLY A 342 5.73 14.48 -21.66
CA GLY A 342 7.14 14.43 -22.03
C GLY A 342 7.67 15.75 -22.55
N ARG A 343 9.00 15.90 -22.50
CA ARG A 343 9.69 17.02 -23.15
C ARG A 343 9.48 16.94 -24.66
N GLU A 344 9.41 18.10 -25.31
CA GLU A 344 9.31 18.15 -26.76
C GLU A 344 10.47 17.40 -27.43
N ASP A 345 10.15 16.66 -28.49
CA ASP A 345 11.10 15.95 -29.35
C ASP A 345 11.99 14.93 -28.61
N THR A 346 11.54 14.49 -27.43
CA THR A 346 12.24 13.58 -26.50
C THR A 346 11.40 12.33 -26.23
N PRO A 347 11.94 11.11 -26.43
CA PRO A 347 11.26 9.87 -26.07
C PRO A 347 10.84 9.83 -24.61
N THR A 348 9.71 9.19 -24.33
CA THR A 348 9.15 9.03 -22.99
C THR A 348 9.06 7.56 -22.62
N LEU A 349 9.21 7.25 -21.34
CA LEU A 349 9.04 5.90 -20.82
C LEU A 349 7.59 5.45 -20.94
N ILE A 350 7.38 4.24 -21.43
CA ILE A 350 6.08 3.60 -21.50
C ILE A 350 5.74 3.03 -20.11
N PRO A 351 4.56 3.34 -19.53
CA PRO A 351 4.17 2.78 -18.23
C PRO A 351 4.08 1.25 -18.32
N ALA A 352 4.56 0.54 -17.29
CA ALA A 352 4.62 -0.91 -17.32
C ALA A 352 3.28 -1.58 -16.97
N SER A 353 2.41 -0.91 -16.20
CA SER A 353 1.09 -1.38 -15.77
C SER A 353 0.06 -0.26 -15.85
N HIS A 354 -1.23 -0.61 -15.97
CA HIS A 354 -2.39 0.30 -15.86
C HIS A 354 -2.38 1.53 -16.79
N GLY A 355 -1.64 1.48 -17.90
CA GLY A 355 -1.44 2.65 -18.75
C GLY A 355 -0.81 2.40 -20.11
N TYR A 356 -0.66 3.50 -20.86
CA TYR A 356 -0.05 3.56 -22.18
C TYR A 356 0.53 4.96 -22.45
N ALA A 357 1.45 5.06 -23.41
CA ALA A 357 1.98 6.34 -23.89
C ALA A 357 1.39 6.71 -25.26
N LEU A 358 1.17 8.00 -25.49
CA LEU A 358 0.72 8.56 -26.76
C LEU A 358 1.74 9.57 -27.29
N SER A 359 2.21 9.40 -28.52
CA SER A 359 3.12 10.33 -29.19
C SER A 359 2.40 11.13 -30.27
N PHE A 360 2.37 12.44 -30.11
CA PHE A 360 1.73 13.39 -31.03
C PHE A 360 2.79 13.99 -31.96
N ALA A 361 2.97 13.37 -33.13
CA ALA A 361 3.99 13.75 -34.10
C ALA A 361 3.46 14.68 -35.20
N GLY A 362 4.36 15.48 -35.77
CA GLY A 362 4.10 16.32 -36.94
C GLY A 362 2.92 17.28 -36.73
N SER A 363 1.91 17.15 -37.60
CA SER A 363 0.66 17.92 -37.57
C SER A 363 -0.16 17.75 -36.29
N SER A 364 0.02 16.64 -35.57
CA SER A 364 -0.73 16.35 -34.34
C SER A 364 -0.07 16.94 -33.07
N LYS A 365 1.18 17.41 -33.15
CA LYS A 365 1.95 17.95 -32.01
C LYS A 365 1.23 19.11 -31.30
N SER A 366 0.48 19.94 -32.02
CA SER A 366 -0.32 21.03 -31.43
C SER A 366 -1.43 20.52 -30.51
N THR A 367 -2.14 19.45 -30.89
CA THR A 367 -3.13 18.79 -30.01
C THR A 367 -2.47 18.26 -28.74
N GLY A 368 -1.29 17.65 -28.85
CA GLY A 368 -0.54 17.18 -27.67
C GLY A 368 -0.17 18.31 -26.69
N LYS A 369 0.11 19.53 -27.18
CA LYS A 369 0.41 20.70 -26.34
C LYS A 369 -0.80 21.34 -25.64
N GLU A 370 -2.02 21.00 -26.05
CA GLU A 370 -3.25 21.52 -25.41
C GLU A 370 -3.65 20.68 -24.18
N ILE A 371 -3.14 19.44 -24.09
CA ILE A 371 -3.39 18.47 -23.03
C ILE A 371 -2.62 18.83 -21.75
N LYS A 372 -3.22 18.57 -20.59
CA LYS A 372 -2.69 18.86 -19.26
C LYS A 372 -2.67 17.63 -18.36
N ILE A 373 -1.81 17.67 -17.35
CA ILE A 373 -1.80 16.68 -16.26
C ILE A 373 -3.18 16.67 -15.58
N GLY A 374 -3.75 15.47 -15.44
CA GLY A 374 -5.08 15.24 -14.89
C GLY A 374 -6.23 15.22 -15.91
N ASP A 375 -5.99 15.57 -17.18
CA ASP A 375 -6.99 15.44 -18.25
C ASP A 375 -7.37 13.96 -18.45
N GLU A 376 -8.64 13.71 -18.77
CA GLU A 376 -9.17 12.37 -19.01
C GLU A 376 -9.04 11.99 -20.50
N ILE A 377 -8.44 10.81 -20.75
CA ILE A 377 -8.30 10.21 -22.08
C ILE A 377 -8.90 8.81 -22.04
N GLU A 378 -10.05 8.64 -22.68
CA GLU A 378 -10.72 7.35 -22.79
C GLU A 378 -10.02 6.50 -23.86
N GLY A 379 -9.31 5.48 -23.40
CA GLY A 379 -8.72 4.43 -24.23
C GLY A 379 -9.79 3.50 -24.76
N ILE A 380 -9.88 3.37 -26.08
CA ILE A 380 -10.85 2.52 -26.75
C ILE A 380 -10.06 1.41 -27.42
N LEU A 381 -10.35 0.18 -27.02
CA LEU A 381 -9.73 -1.01 -27.62
C LEU A 381 -8.19 -1.04 -27.43
N ILE A 382 -7.73 -0.47 -26.32
CA ILE A 382 -6.37 -0.57 -25.80
C ILE A 382 -6.37 -1.60 -24.68
N LYS A 383 -5.40 -2.53 -24.68
CA LYS A 383 -5.24 -3.55 -23.64
C LYS A 383 -4.78 -2.89 -22.34
N ASP A 384 -5.44 -3.21 -21.24
CA ASP A 384 -4.92 -2.92 -19.90
C ASP A 384 -3.95 -4.04 -19.49
N TYR A 385 -2.93 -3.67 -18.72
CA TYR A 385 -1.83 -4.55 -18.32
C TYR A 385 -1.69 -4.53 -16.80
N GLU A 386 -1.78 -5.71 -16.19
CA GLU A 386 -1.52 -5.95 -14.77
C GLU A 386 -0.14 -6.62 -14.63
N ASN A 387 0.92 -5.84 -14.76
CA ASN A 387 2.28 -6.32 -14.53
C ASN A 387 2.69 -6.08 -13.06
N PRO A 388 3.57 -6.93 -12.47
CA PRO A 388 4.19 -6.62 -11.18
C PRO A 388 4.89 -5.25 -11.21
N ASP A 389 5.11 -4.64 -10.05
CA ASP A 389 5.80 -3.35 -9.98
C ASP A 389 7.22 -3.42 -10.58
N LYS A 390 8.02 -4.39 -10.09
CA LYS A 390 9.36 -4.72 -10.59
C LYS A 390 9.37 -6.13 -11.17
N PHE A 391 9.84 -6.27 -12.40
CA PHE A 391 9.91 -7.56 -13.09
C PHE A 391 10.88 -7.54 -14.28
N VAL A 392 11.26 -8.74 -14.71
CA VAL A 392 11.78 -8.98 -16.06
C VAL A 392 10.76 -9.86 -16.79
N LYS A 393 10.35 -9.50 -18.02
CA LYS A 393 9.45 -10.29 -18.86
C LYS A 393 10.26 -10.96 -19.97
N ILE A 394 10.26 -12.30 -20.01
CA ILE A 394 10.97 -13.09 -21.02
C ILE A 394 10.00 -14.14 -21.56
N ASN A 395 9.89 -14.26 -22.89
CA ASN A 395 8.97 -15.17 -23.57
C ASN A 395 7.50 -15.08 -23.07
N GLY A 396 7.07 -13.87 -22.70
CA GLY A 396 5.73 -13.60 -22.17
C GLY A 396 5.55 -13.88 -20.67
N VAL A 397 6.53 -14.50 -19.99
CA VAL A 397 6.49 -14.78 -18.55
C VAL A 397 7.13 -13.64 -17.76
N ASN A 398 6.42 -13.12 -16.76
CA ASN A 398 6.94 -12.15 -15.81
C ASN A 398 7.70 -12.86 -14.66
N TYR A 399 8.93 -12.41 -14.43
CA TYR A 399 9.78 -12.77 -13.29
C TYR A 399 9.85 -11.58 -12.34
N PRO A 400 8.92 -11.47 -11.37
CA PRO A 400 8.94 -10.40 -10.38
C PRO A 400 10.14 -10.54 -9.44
N PHE A 401 10.65 -9.41 -8.94
CA PHE A 401 11.72 -9.40 -7.94
C PHE A 401 11.53 -8.24 -6.95
N GLY A 402 11.73 -8.53 -5.66
CA GLY A 402 11.74 -7.50 -4.61
C GLY A 402 13.14 -6.89 -4.43
N ALA A 403 14.18 -7.70 -4.58
CA ALA A 403 15.56 -7.32 -4.32
C ALA A 403 16.32 -6.93 -5.60
N MET A 404 17.24 -5.98 -5.45
CA MET A 404 18.16 -5.56 -6.49
C MET A 404 19.55 -5.44 -5.88
N ASN A 405 20.58 -5.91 -6.60
CA ASN A 405 21.98 -5.87 -6.16
C ASN A 405 22.20 -6.51 -4.77
N GLU A 406 21.40 -7.55 -4.46
CA GLU A 406 21.46 -8.30 -3.20
C GLU A 406 21.70 -9.78 -3.48
N LYS A 407 22.54 -10.43 -2.68
CA LYS A 407 22.85 -11.86 -2.82
C LYS A 407 21.62 -12.73 -2.49
N LEU A 408 21.39 -13.80 -3.26
CA LEU A 408 20.29 -14.71 -2.98
C LEU A 408 20.41 -15.37 -1.59
N SER A 409 19.28 -15.51 -0.91
CA SER A 409 19.16 -16.04 0.47
C SER A 409 17.84 -16.81 0.65
N GLU A 410 17.54 -17.30 1.86
CA GLU A 410 16.23 -17.91 2.15
C GLU A 410 15.07 -16.90 2.06
N ASN A 411 15.35 -15.61 2.28
CA ASN A 411 14.37 -14.52 2.16
C ASN A 411 14.40 -13.84 0.78
N THR A 412 15.53 -13.92 0.08
CA THR A 412 15.81 -13.23 -1.18
C THR A 412 15.98 -14.25 -2.29
N THR A 413 14.87 -14.69 -2.87
CA THR A 413 14.85 -15.85 -3.79
C THR A 413 14.90 -15.47 -5.27
N ILE A 414 14.61 -14.21 -5.61
CA ILE A 414 14.82 -13.61 -6.93
C ILE A 414 15.44 -12.22 -6.75
N SER A 415 16.53 -11.93 -7.47
CA SER A 415 17.28 -10.68 -7.37
C SER A 415 17.78 -10.23 -8.74
N LEU A 416 17.64 -8.94 -9.06
CA LEU A 416 18.20 -8.35 -10.28
C LEU A 416 19.52 -7.64 -9.98
N TYR A 417 20.57 -7.98 -10.70
CA TYR A 417 21.88 -7.33 -10.63
C TYR A 417 22.07 -6.35 -11.78
N THR A 418 22.68 -5.20 -11.49
CA THR A 418 23.13 -4.19 -12.45
C THR A 418 24.64 -4.01 -12.30
N GLY A 419 25.32 -3.43 -13.31
CA GLY A 419 26.78 -3.21 -13.29
C GLY A 419 27.32 -2.39 -12.10
N ILE A 420 26.42 -1.76 -11.33
CA ILE A 420 26.67 -1.13 -10.03
C ILE A 420 27.17 -2.11 -8.96
N TYR A 421 26.69 -3.36 -8.96
CA TYR A 421 26.99 -4.32 -7.88
C TYR A 421 28.46 -4.77 -7.87
N GLY A 422 29.06 -4.89 -9.06
CA GLY A 422 30.40 -5.40 -9.27
C GLY A 422 30.51 -6.19 -10.57
N GLU A 423 31.64 -6.87 -10.77
CA GLU A 423 31.93 -7.62 -12.01
C GLU A 423 31.10 -8.91 -12.17
N SER A 424 30.56 -9.46 -11.08
CA SER A 424 29.78 -10.71 -11.05
C SER A 424 28.81 -10.77 -9.86
N THR A 425 27.80 -11.64 -9.94
CA THR A 425 26.72 -11.72 -8.94
C THR A 425 27.09 -12.41 -7.63
N GLY A 426 28.14 -13.24 -7.62
CA GLY A 426 28.58 -13.99 -6.45
C GLY A 426 27.66 -15.12 -5.96
N ASN A 427 26.55 -15.43 -6.65
CA ASN A 427 25.63 -16.50 -6.23
C ASN A 427 26.11 -17.91 -6.58
N ASP A 428 25.62 -18.90 -5.84
CA ASP A 428 25.83 -20.32 -6.11
C ASP A 428 24.47 -21.04 -6.25
N LYS A 429 24.39 -22.05 -7.13
CA LYS A 429 23.25 -22.98 -7.27
C LYS A 429 21.92 -22.32 -7.68
N CYS A 430 21.96 -21.26 -8.47
CA CYS A 430 20.80 -20.58 -9.03
C CYS A 430 20.81 -20.63 -10.57
N VAL A 431 19.69 -20.29 -11.20
CA VAL A 431 19.68 -19.88 -12.61
C VAL A 431 19.97 -18.39 -12.66
N GLU A 432 20.84 -17.98 -13.57
CA GLU A 432 21.15 -16.59 -13.84
C GLU A 432 21.05 -16.29 -15.32
N ILE A 433 20.35 -15.20 -15.65
CA ILE A 433 20.03 -14.81 -17.02
C ILE A 433 20.65 -13.44 -17.26
N SER A 434 21.74 -13.39 -18.03
CA SER A 434 22.41 -12.15 -18.42
C SER A 434 21.67 -11.48 -19.58
N ILE A 435 21.37 -10.19 -19.44
CA ILE A 435 20.56 -9.42 -20.39
C ILE A 435 21.31 -8.16 -20.80
N GLU A 436 21.42 -7.93 -22.11
CA GLU A 436 21.95 -6.69 -22.70
C GLU A 436 21.01 -6.22 -23.81
N ASN A 437 20.79 -4.91 -23.93
CA ASN A 437 20.03 -4.30 -25.04
C ASN A 437 18.66 -4.97 -25.30
N GLY A 438 17.94 -5.34 -24.23
CA GLY A 438 16.63 -5.99 -24.30
C GLY A 438 16.65 -7.46 -24.75
N LYS A 439 17.81 -8.14 -24.68
CA LYS A 439 17.96 -9.55 -25.09
C LYS A 439 18.76 -10.37 -24.09
N VAL A 440 18.37 -11.62 -23.92
CA VAL A 440 19.17 -12.60 -23.18
C VAL A 440 20.46 -12.89 -23.97
N VAL A 441 21.61 -12.60 -23.37
CA VAL A 441 22.93 -12.88 -23.97
C VAL A 441 23.54 -14.17 -23.43
N ALA A 442 23.27 -14.54 -22.17
CA ALA A 442 23.73 -15.78 -21.58
C ALA A 442 22.73 -16.31 -20.52
N VAL A 443 22.77 -17.62 -20.28
CA VAL A 443 22.06 -18.30 -19.19
C VAL A 443 23.04 -19.24 -18.48
N SER A 444 23.06 -19.22 -17.15
CA SER A 444 23.94 -20.01 -16.28
C SER A 444 23.12 -20.80 -15.26
N ASP A 445 23.31 -22.11 -15.19
CA ASP A 445 22.67 -23.00 -14.19
C ASP A 445 23.48 -23.15 -12.89
N SER A 446 24.67 -22.56 -12.81
CA SER A 446 25.58 -22.64 -11.66
C SER A 446 25.55 -21.42 -10.75
N GLY A 447 25.12 -20.27 -11.26
CA GLY A 447 25.31 -18.95 -10.66
C GLY A 447 26.66 -18.30 -11.03
N ASN A 448 26.94 -17.19 -10.34
CA ASN A 448 28.13 -16.33 -10.44
C ASN A 448 28.48 -15.83 -11.86
N SER A 449 27.46 -15.37 -12.58
CA SER A 449 27.60 -14.80 -13.92
C SER A 449 28.25 -13.42 -13.89
N SER A 450 29.05 -13.11 -14.90
CA SER A 450 29.55 -11.73 -15.10
C SER A 450 28.38 -10.78 -15.37
N ILE A 451 28.42 -9.61 -14.73
CA ILE A 451 27.37 -8.59 -14.89
C ILE A 451 27.79 -7.64 -16.02
N PRO A 452 26.97 -7.47 -17.09
CA PRO A 452 27.27 -6.51 -18.14
C PRO A 452 27.29 -5.07 -17.63
N GLN A 453 28.21 -4.25 -18.14
CA GLN A 453 28.36 -2.85 -17.74
C GLN A 453 27.07 -2.03 -17.97
N ASP A 454 26.43 -2.20 -19.12
CA ASP A 454 25.18 -1.55 -19.52
C ASP A 454 23.99 -2.53 -19.58
N GLY A 455 24.03 -3.56 -18.74
CA GLY A 455 23.01 -4.62 -18.70
C GLY A 455 22.82 -5.22 -17.32
N TYR A 456 22.25 -6.42 -17.29
CA TYR A 456 21.66 -7.00 -16.09
C TYR A 456 21.98 -8.49 -15.95
N VAL A 457 21.88 -9.01 -14.74
CA VAL A 457 21.73 -10.45 -14.49
C VAL A 457 20.52 -10.67 -13.60
N LEU A 458 19.52 -11.42 -14.05
CA LEU A 458 18.42 -11.87 -13.22
C LEU A 458 18.79 -13.21 -12.58
N ALA A 459 18.92 -13.25 -11.26
CA ALA A 459 19.19 -14.48 -10.51
C ALA A 459 17.91 -15.04 -9.86
N ILE A 460 17.70 -16.34 -10.02
CA ILE A 460 16.51 -17.07 -9.54
C ILE A 460 16.99 -18.32 -8.77
N ALA A 461 16.68 -18.38 -7.48
CA ALA A 461 17.04 -19.51 -6.61
C ALA A 461 16.39 -20.82 -7.06
N ASN A 462 17.07 -21.96 -6.91
CA ASN A 462 16.52 -23.28 -7.32
C ASN A 462 15.29 -23.72 -6.51
N THR A 463 15.05 -23.10 -5.36
CA THR A 463 13.87 -23.29 -4.51
C THR A 463 12.61 -22.74 -5.17
N GLU A 464 12.74 -21.73 -6.04
CA GLU A 464 11.62 -20.99 -6.60
C GLU A 464 10.70 -21.82 -7.48
N THR A 465 9.45 -21.36 -7.57
CA THR A 465 8.44 -21.97 -8.43
C THR A 465 8.70 -21.60 -9.91
N LEU A 466 9.09 -20.35 -10.17
CA LEU A 466 9.45 -19.87 -11.52
C LEU A 466 10.71 -20.55 -12.07
N TYR A 467 11.66 -20.91 -11.21
CA TYR A 467 12.83 -21.71 -11.59
C TYR A 467 12.46 -23.04 -12.24
N LYS A 468 11.45 -23.72 -11.68
CA LYS A 468 11.01 -25.06 -12.09
C LYS A 468 10.09 -25.04 -13.31
N ASN A 469 9.35 -23.94 -13.49
CA ASN A 469 8.24 -23.87 -14.45
C ASN A 469 8.58 -23.17 -15.77
N SER A 470 9.57 -22.27 -15.81
CA SER A 470 9.80 -21.45 -17.00
C SER A 470 11.23 -20.92 -17.17
N ALA A 471 11.97 -20.64 -16.08
CA ALA A 471 13.30 -20.03 -16.18
C ALA A 471 14.31 -20.90 -16.94
N ARG A 472 14.12 -22.23 -16.90
CA ARG A 472 14.96 -23.23 -17.59
C ARG A 472 14.74 -23.33 -19.10
N ASP A 473 13.65 -22.75 -19.61
CA ASP A 473 13.32 -22.76 -21.04
C ASP A 473 13.84 -21.51 -21.76
N ILE A 474 14.42 -20.55 -21.03
CA ILE A 474 15.02 -19.32 -21.56
C ILE A 474 16.31 -19.62 -22.30
N GLN A 475 16.52 -18.98 -23.46
CA GLN A 475 17.68 -19.18 -24.32
C GLN A 475 18.33 -17.85 -24.74
N THR A 476 19.62 -17.90 -25.07
CA THR A 476 20.32 -16.76 -25.69
C THR A 476 19.61 -16.33 -26.98
N GLY A 477 19.28 -15.05 -27.08
CA GLY A 477 18.54 -14.46 -28.19
C GLY A 477 17.09 -14.11 -27.86
N ASP A 478 16.53 -14.65 -26.77
CA ASP A 478 15.18 -14.31 -26.30
C ASP A 478 15.06 -12.83 -25.94
N ILE A 479 13.89 -12.25 -26.20
CA ILE A 479 13.60 -10.84 -25.88
C ILE A 479 13.28 -10.74 -24.38
N ALA A 480 13.96 -9.80 -23.71
CA ALA A 480 13.82 -9.53 -22.29
C ALA A 480 13.47 -8.06 -22.07
N LEU A 481 12.31 -7.80 -21.45
CA LEU A 481 11.82 -6.46 -21.12
C LEU A 481 11.91 -6.26 -19.60
N ILE A 482 12.45 -5.14 -19.14
CA ILE A 482 12.83 -4.94 -17.73
C ILE A 482 12.10 -3.73 -17.14
N SER A 483 11.28 -3.95 -16.11
CA SER A 483 10.84 -2.90 -15.19
C SER A 483 11.72 -2.96 -13.95
N ALA A 484 12.87 -2.29 -13.99
CA ALA A 484 13.88 -2.37 -12.92
C ALA A 484 13.42 -1.65 -11.65
N ALA A 485 12.69 -0.55 -11.82
CA ALA A 485 12.55 0.49 -10.83
C ALA A 485 11.14 0.67 -10.27
N GLY A 486 10.17 -0.13 -10.72
CA GLY A 486 8.76 -0.02 -10.35
C GLY A 486 7.92 0.60 -11.47
N ASN A 487 6.61 0.71 -11.26
CA ASN A 487 5.77 1.64 -12.01
C ASN A 487 6.14 3.08 -11.63
N PHE A 488 7.03 3.68 -12.43
CA PHE A 488 7.46 5.07 -12.25
C PHE A 488 6.31 6.09 -12.33
N TYR A 489 5.21 5.72 -13.00
CA TYR A 489 3.99 6.50 -13.09
C TYR A 489 2.97 5.98 -12.10
N GLY A 490 2.45 6.88 -11.26
CA GLY A 490 1.42 6.52 -10.28
C GLY A 490 0.54 7.72 -9.97
N PHE A 491 -0.71 7.42 -9.62
CA PHE A 491 -1.74 8.40 -9.36
C PHE A 491 -2.42 8.10 -8.02
N THR A 492 -2.64 9.12 -7.20
CA THR A 492 -3.54 8.98 -6.05
C THR A 492 -4.40 10.22 -5.92
N ALA A 493 -5.71 10.03 -5.90
CA ALA A 493 -6.69 11.10 -5.75
C ALA A 493 -7.49 10.94 -4.46
N PHE A 494 -7.75 12.07 -3.80
CA PHE A 494 -8.59 12.14 -2.61
C PHE A 494 -9.43 13.42 -2.62
N ASN A 495 -10.61 13.36 -2.02
CA ASN A 495 -11.52 14.51 -1.98
C ASN A 495 -11.19 15.43 -0.81
N TYR A 496 -11.24 16.74 -1.03
CA TYR A 496 -11.07 17.73 0.02
C TYR A 496 -12.42 18.31 0.48
N THR A 497 -12.53 18.65 1.75
CA THR A 497 -13.77 19.10 2.39
C THR A 497 -14.09 20.57 2.04
N ALA A 498 -13.10 21.46 2.18
CA ALA A 498 -13.25 22.91 2.01
C ALA A 498 -11.99 23.61 1.46
N ILE A 499 -12.16 24.83 0.95
CA ILE A 499 -11.07 25.79 0.70
C ILE A 499 -11.18 26.91 1.74
N ASN A 500 -10.05 27.30 2.35
CA ASN A 500 -9.95 28.36 3.38
C ASN A 500 -10.98 28.22 4.53
N GLY A 501 -11.33 26.98 4.88
CA GLY A 501 -12.31 26.67 5.93
C GLY A 501 -11.67 26.43 7.31
N ILE A 502 -12.49 26.13 8.30
CA ILE A 502 -12.02 25.60 9.58
C ILE A 502 -11.69 24.12 9.41
N ARG A 503 -10.47 23.70 9.79
CA ARG A 503 -10.06 22.29 9.83
C ARG A 503 -10.58 21.63 11.11
N TYR A 504 -11.66 20.88 11.00
CA TYR A 504 -12.16 19.98 12.05
C TYR A 504 -11.45 18.62 11.97
N THR A 505 -11.72 17.73 12.94
CA THR A 505 -11.30 16.32 12.86
C THR A 505 -11.79 15.68 11.56
N ASP A 506 -10.96 14.81 10.98
CA ASP A 506 -11.19 14.10 9.72
C ASP A 506 -11.38 14.99 8.47
N TYR A 507 -11.11 16.30 8.57
CA TYR A 507 -11.20 17.22 7.42
C TYR A 507 -9.88 17.32 6.66
N ILE A 508 -10.01 17.45 5.35
CA ILE A 508 -8.96 17.83 4.41
C ILE A 508 -9.31 19.23 3.90
N VAL A 509 -8.51 20.24 4.22
CA VAL A 509 -8.74 21.64 3.87
C VAL A 509 -7.60 22.16 3.00
N ILE A 510 -7.94 22.91 1.96
CA ILE A 510 -6.97 23.56 1.08
C ILE A 510 -6.90 25.04 1.42
N TYR A 511 -5.71 25.56 1.71
CA TYR A 511 -5.51 26.98 1.98
C TYR A 511 -4.78 27.65 0.79
N ASP A 512 -5.47 28.53 0.06
CA ASP A 512 -4.98 29.14 -1.20
C ASP A 512 -4.45 30.58 -1.05
N GLY A 513 -4.11 30.97 0.18
CA GLY A 513 -3.42 32.23 0.50
C GLY A 513 -4.29 33.50 0.46
N LYS A 514 -5.56 33.40 0.07
CA LYS A 514 -6.46 34.58 -0.07
C LYS A 514 -6.88 35.20 1.26
N GLU A 515 -7.10 34.38 2.28
CA GLU A 515 -7.56 34.84 3.61
C GLU A 515 -6.39 35.19 4.56
N GLY A 516 -5.13 34.92 4.18
CA GLY A 516 -3.97 35.18 5.02
C GLY A 516 -2.68 34.51 4.52
N LYS A 517 -1.55 34.87 5.15
CA LYS A 517 -0.22 34.31 4.83
C LYS A 517 0.01 32.90 5.38
N TYR A 518 -0.75 32.49 6.40
CA TYR A 518 -0.62 31.20 7.09
C TYR A 518 -1.99 30.50 7.12
N THR A 519 -2.00 29.17 7.30
CA THR A 519 -3.24 28.37 7.33
C THR A 519 -4.15 28.68 8.53
N GLY A 520 -3.61 29.23 9.63
CA GLY A 520 -4.38 29.54 10.84
C GLY A 520 -4.87 28.31 11.62
N THR A 521 -4.37 27.11 11.29
CA THR A 521 -4.79 25.86 11.93
C THR A 521 -4.10 25.64 13.28
N ASN A 522 -4.68 24.77 14.11
CA ASN A 522 -4.09 24.38 15.40
C ASN A 522 -2.96 23.35 15.21
N ILE A 523 -2.24 23.03 16.28
CA ILE A 523 -1.14 22.05 16.25
C ILE A 523 -1.57 20.62 15.88
N TYR A 524 -2.86 20.30 15.95
CA TYR A 524 -3.37 18.95 15.68
C TYR A 524 -3.65 18.77 14.19
N GLY A 525 -2.72 18.14 13.48
CA GLY A 525 -2.83 17.83 12.06
C GLY A 525 -1.49 17.90 11.33
N TYR A 526 -1.51 17.55 10.05
CA TYR A 526 -0.35 17.55 9.16
C TYR A 526 -0.61 18.47 7.97
N GLU A 527 0.41 19.21 7.52
CA GLU A 527 0.27 20.19 6.43
C GLU A 527 1.37 20.02 5.39
N VAL A 528 1.02 20.10 4.11
CA VAL A 528 1.94 20.01 2.96
C VAL A 528 1.82 21.25 2.09
N GLY A 529 2.93 21.96 1.90
CA GLY A 529 3.01 23.15 1.05
C GLY A 529 3.25 22.78 -0.40
N VAL A 530 2.42 23.32 -1.28
CA VAL A 530 2.49 23.18 -2.74
C VAL A 530 2.78 24.55 -3.35
N ASN A 531 3.78 24.65 -4.22
CA ASN A 531 4.18 25.91 -4.86
C ASN A 531 3.24 26.31 -6.04
N SER A 532 3.51 27.44 -6.68
CA SER A 532 2.73 27.93 -7.84
C SER A 532 2.82 27.08 -9.10
N GLU A 533 3.75 26.13 -9.16
CA GLU A 533 3.92 25.16 -10.27
C GLU A 533 3.19 23.84 -9.98
N GLY A 534 2.48 23.74 -8.84
CA GLY A 534 1.82 22.52 -8.40
C GLY A 534 2.80 21.50 -7.82
N LYS A 535 3.98 21.91 -7.33
CA LYS A 535 4.98 21.01 -6.73
C LYS A 535 4.92 21.03 -5.22
N MET A 536 4.87 19.86 -4.58
CA MET A 536 5.11 19.74 -3.13
C MET A 536 6.52 20.22 -2.81
N ILE A 537 6.68 21.11 -1.83
CA ILE A 537 7.96 21.72 -1.46
C ILE A 537 8.25 21.71 0.05
N SER A 538 7.25 21.44 0.89
CA SER A 538 7.40 21.43 2.35
C SER A 538 6.34 20.56 3.02
N GLN A 539 6.67 20.07 4.22
CA GLN A 539 5.78 19.34 5.13
C GLN A 539 5.86 19.98 6.53
N SER A 540 4.81 19.83 7.33
CA SER A 540 4.77 20.25 8.74
C SER A 540 3.93 19.28 9.57
N TYR A 541 4.52 18.82 10.67
CA TYR A 541 3.89 17.98 11.69
C TYR A 541 3.10 18.80 12.74
N ALA A 542 2.97 20.11 12.49
CA ALA A 542 2.11 21.03 13.21
C ALA A 542 1.30 21.88 12.21
N GLY A 543 0.18 22.44 12.65
CA GLY A 543 -0.57 23.42 11.84
C GLY A 543 0.06 24.81 11.79
N ASN A 544 -0.65 25.73 11.13
CA ASN A 544 -0.27 27.11 10.86
C ASN A 544 0.97 27.28 9.96
N MET A 545 1.13 26.41 8.94
CA MET A 545 2.16 26.54 7.90
C MET A 545 2.03 27.86 7.12
N GLU A 546 3.17 28.45 6.73
CA GLU A 546 3.22 29.55 5.76
C GLU A 546 2.80 29.07 4.37
N ILE A 547 1.82 29.74 3.76
CA ILE A 547 1.27 29.34 2.47
C ILE A 547 2.22 29.80 1.36
N PRO A 548 2.73 28.91 0.49
CA PRO A 548 3.66 29.29 -0.58
C PRO A 548 3.07 30.34 -1.53
N THR A 549 3.88 31.34 -1.90
CA THR A 549 3.46 32.42 -2.80
C THR A 549 2.92 31.87 -4.13
N GLY A 550 1.65 32.16 -4.43
CA GLY A 550 0.97 31.68 -5.64
C GLY A 550 0.62 30.19 -5.66
N GLY A 551 0.93 29.46 -4.58
CA GLY A 551 0.60 28.06 -4.37
C GLY A 551 -0.55 27.86 -3.37
N PHE A 552 -0.53 26.75 -2.64
CA PHE A 552 -1.51 26.41 -1.61
C PHE A 552 -0.94 25.43 -0.58
N VAL A 553 -1.63 25.23 0.54
CA VAL A 553 -1.33 24.18 1.53
C VAL A 553 -2.46 23.15 1.54
N ILE A 554 -2.11 21.87 1.48
CA ILE A 554 -3.01 20.74 1.79
C ILE A 554 -2.89 20.50 3.30
N SER A 555 -4.00 20.58 4.02
CA SER A 555 -4.02 20.59 5.48
C SER A 555 -5.01 19.56 6.01
N VAL A 556 -4.53 18.59 6.79
CA VAL A 556 -5.32 17.42 7.21
C VAL A 556 -5.34 17.23 8.72
N HIS A 557 -6.43 16.65 9.22
CA HIS A 557 -6.61 16.22 10.61
C HIS A 557 -7.28 14.85 10.63
N GLY A 558 -7.04 14.09 11.69
CA GLY A 558 -7.55 12.72 11.87
C GLY A 558 -6.53 11.72 11.34
N ASP A 559 -6.28 10.67 12.13
CA ASP A 559 -5.08 9.82 11.97
C ASP A 559 -5.00 9.21 10.57
N ALA A 560 -6.12 8.70 10.05
CA ALA A 560 -6.21 8.16 8.69
C ALA A 560 -5.84 9.17 7.58
N ASN A 561 -6.24 10.45 7.71
CA ASN A 561 -5.88 11.48 6.72
C ASN A 561 -4.43 11.95 6.88
N ILE A 562 -3.94 12.00 8.13
CA ILE A 562 -2.57 12.35 8.45
C ILE A 562 -1.63 11.30 7.85
N ASP A 563 -1.88 10.02 8.08
CA ASP A 563 -1.06 8.93 7.56
C ASP A 563 -1.16 8.81 6.04
N MET A 564 -2.36 9.02 5.46
CA MET A 564 -2.52 9.15 4.01
C MET A 564 -1.63 10.26 3.43
N LEU A 565 -1.67 11.48 4.00
CA LEU A 565 -0.91 12.61 3.42
C LEU A 565 0.60 12.50 3.71
N LYS A 566 1.03 11.88 4.82
CA LYS A 566 2.44 11.51 5.05
C LYS A 566 2.92 10.55 3.95
N ASN A 567 2.19 9.46 3.71
CA ASN A 567 2.54 8.43 2.72
C ASN A 567 2.51 8.95 1.26
N LEU A 568 1.78 10.03 1.00
CA LEU A 568 1.76 10.72 -0.29
C LEU A 568 2.78 11.86 -0.42
N TYR A 569 3.40 12.31 0.67
CA TYR A 569 4.36 13.40 0.61
C TYR A 569 5.69 12.92 0.04
N LEU A 570 6.00 13.39 -1.17
CA LEU A 570 7.31 13.27 -1.79
C LEU A 570 7.71 14.68 -2.27
N ASN A 571 8.90 15.14 -1.89
CA ASN A 571 9.34 16.47 -2.28
C ASN A 571 9.49 16.55 -3.82
N GLY A 572 9.00 17.61 -4.44
CA GLY A 572 8.91 17.74 -5.89
C GLY A 572 7.77 16.96 -6.58
N ALA A 573 6.90 16.26 -5.83
CA ALA A 573 5.74 15.59 -6.41
C ALA A 573 4.77 16.59 -7.04
N THR A 574 4.20 16.24 -8.19
CA THR A 574 3.20 17.08 -8.86
C THR A 574 1.85 16.89 -8.19
N VAL A 575 1.10 17.98 -8.04
CA VAL A 575 -0.23 18.03 -7.44
C VAL A 575 -1.18 18.81 -8.35
N SER A 576 -2.31 18.20 -8.72
CA SER A 576 -3.43 18.90 -9.35
C SER A 576 -4.56 19.13 -8.35
N LEU A 577 -5.19 20.29 -8.40
CA LEU A 577 -6.34 20.66 -7.56
C LEU A 577 -7.55 20.99 -8.46
N ASP A 578 -8.52 20.08 -8.53
CA ASP A 578 -9.80 20.35 -9.20
C ASP A 578 -10.80 20.92 -8.19
N LYS A 579 -11.13 22.20 -8.38
CA LYS A 579 -12.09 22.92 -7.54
C LYS A 579 -13.56 22.60 -7.86
N THR A 580 -13.82 21.89 -8.95
CA THR A 580 -15.17 21.50 -9.42
C THR A 580 -15.60 20.18 -8.79
N SER A 581 -14.81 19.11 -8.93
CA SER A 581 -15.06 17.82 -8.26
C SER A 581 -14.68 17.83 -6.78
N LYS A 582 -13.92 18.84 -6.33
CA LYS A 582 -13.26 18.92 -5.01
C LYS A 582 -12.21 17.83 -4.78
N THR A 583 -11.39 17.56 -5.80
CA THR A 583 -10.38 16.50 -5.76
C THR A 583 -8.98 17.10 -5.73
N VAL A 584 -8.12 16.57 -4.87
CA VAL A 584 -6.65 16.70 -4.98
C VAL A 584 -6.14 15.42 -5.64
N SER A 585 -5.15 15.53 -6.51
CA SER A 585 -4.43 14.37 -7.02
C SER A 585 -2.93 14.58 -6.97
N VAL A 586 -2.20 13.57 -6.50
CA VAL A 586 -0.75 13.53 -6.38
C VAL A 586 -0.21 12.53 -7.40
N TYR A 587 0.81 12.93 -8.15
CA TYR A 587 1.39 12.14 -9.24
C TYR A 587 2.84 11.77 -8.93
N LYS A 588 3.16 10.49 -9.13
CA LYS A 588 4.54 9.97 -9.17
C LYS A 588 5.00 9.93 -10.63
N THR A 589 6.24 10.34 -10.89
CA THR A 589 6.86 10.32 -12.23
C THR A 589 8.34 9.88 -12.12
N PRO A 590 8.99 9.44 -13.20
CA PRO A 590 10.39 9.03 -13.17
C PRO A 590 11.34 10.13 -12.65
N GLU A 591 11.09 11.39 -13.00
CA GLU A 591 11.91 12.53 -12.57
C GLU A 591 11.87 12.75 -11.05
N LEU A 592 10.74 12.42 -10.42
CA LEU A 592 10.57 12.51 -8.98
C LEU A 592 11.53 11.55 -8.25
N ALA A 593 11.83 10.39 -8.83
CA ALA A 593 12.79 9.44 -8.28
C ALA A 593 14.22 10.01 -8.32
N VAL A 594 14.63 10.57 -9.46
CA VAL A 594 15.95 11.23 -9.62
C VAL A 594 16.11 12.38 -8.65
N TYR A 595 15.10 13.25 -8.56
CA TYR A 595 15.10 14.40 -7.66
C TYR A 595 15.20 13.99 -6.19
N ASN A 596 14.40 13.01 -5.74
CA ASN A 596 14.45 12.57 -4.35
C ASN A 596 15.75 11.82 -4.01
N ALA A 597 16.32 11.03 -4.93
CA ALA A 597 17.62 10.40 -4.70
C ALA A 597 18.75 11.44 -4.53
N ALA A 598 18.72 12.53 -5.32
CA ALA A 598 19.66 13.64 -5.15
C ALA A 598 19.48 14.39 -3.82
N LEU A 599 18.23 14.65 -3.41
CA LEU A 599 17.95 15.24 -2.09
C LEU A 599 18.40 14.35 -0.93
N LEU A 600 18.16 13.04 -1.03
CA LEU A 600 18.62 12.06 -0.04
C LEU A 600 20.16 12.06 0.02
N LEU A 601 20.86 12.07 -1.13
CA LEU A 601 22.33 12.15 -1.14
C LEU A 601 22.85 13.40 -0.43
N GLU A 602 22.27 14.59 -0.67
CA GLU A 602 22.66 15.79 0.07
C GLU A 602 22.35 15.67 1.57
N SER A 603 21.19 15.10 1.94
CA SER A 603 20.89 14.81 3.35
C SER A 603 21.96 13.91 3.98
N GLN A 604 22.40 12.86 3.27
CA GLN A 604 23.43 11.94 3.76
C GLN A 604 24.83 12.58 3.82
N LYS A 605 25.21 13.45 2.86
CA LYS A 605 26.46 14.22 2.98
C LYS A 605 26.46 15.14 4.20
N ASN A 606 25.36 15.84 4.44
CA ASN A 606 25.23 16.76 5.58
C ASN A 606 25.30 16.00 6.91
N ALA A 607 24.65 14.83 7.02
CA ALA A 607 24.78 13.94 8.17
C ALA A 607 26.23 13.43 8.35
N PHE A 608 26.91 13.06 7.26
CA PHE A 608 28.30 12.59 7.30
C PHE A 608 29.28 13.69 7.72
N ASP A 609 29.10 14.91 7.24
CA ASP A 609 29.91 16.07 7.65
C ASP A 609 29.60 16.52 9.09
N ASN A 610 28.39 16.27 9.60
CA ASN A 610 28.09 16.38 11.02
C ASN A 610 28.86 15.33 11.84
N ALA A 611 28.79 14.05 11.43
CA ALA A 611 29.50 12.96 12.10
C ALA A 611 31.04 13.15 12.12
N LYS A 612 31.63 13.80 11.09
CA LYS A 612 33.05 14.21 11.12
C LYS A 612 33.33 15.34 12.11
N ARG A 613 32.39 16.28 12.28
CA ARG A 613 32.54 17.43 13.19
C ARG A 613 32.47 17.02 14.66
N GLU A 614 31.59 16.06 14.94
CA GLU A 614 31.37 15.50 16.27
C GLU A 614 32.27 14.29 16.58
N PHE A 615 33.11 13.86 15.64
CA PHE A 615 34.01 12.70 15.78
C PHE A 615 33.30 11.38 16.17
N TYR A 616 32.07 11.18 15.68
CA TYR A 616 31.34 9.93 15.89
C TYR A 616 32.14 8.74 15.36
N SER A 617 32.31 7.69 16.17
CA SER A 617 33.06 6.51 15.77
C SER A 617 32.23 5.61 14.85
N ILE A 618 32.32 5.92 13.56
CA ILE A 618 31.72 5.25 12.41
C ILE A 618 32.80 4.84 11.38
N ASN A 619 32.47 3.97 10.42
CA ASN A 619 33.41 3.59 9.36
C ASN A 619 33.50 4.66 8.26
N TYR A 620 34.29 5.71 8.50
CA TYR A 620 34.45 6.83 7.56
C TYR A 620 34.91 6.40 6.16
N THR A 621 35.73 5.33 6.03
CA THR A 621 36.20 4.84 4.73
C THR A 621 35.08 4.16 3.93
N GLU A 622 34.29 3.30 4.55
CA GLU A 622 33.16 2.62 3.90
C GLU A 622 32.03 3.59 3.54
N ILE A 623 31.72 4.52 4.44
CA ILE A 623 30.68 5.53 4.24
C ILE A 623 31.08 6.53 3.15
N SER A 624 32.33 7.00 3.13
CA SER A 624 32.81 7.89 2.05
C SER A 624 32.87 7.19 0.69
N GLY A 625 33.30 5.92 0.64
CA GLY A 625 33.25 5.11 -0.57
C GLY A 625 31.83 4.95 -1.11
N SER A 626 30.87 4.64 -0.23
CA SER A 626 29.46 4.52 -0.57
C SER A 626 28.86 5.84 -1.07
N LEU A 627 29.14 6.96 -0.40
CA LEU A 627 28.70 8.29 -0.85
C LEU A 627 29.30 8.69 -2.21
N SER A 628 30.57 8.36 -2.46
CA SER A 628 31.21 8.60 -3.77
C SER A 628 30.65 7.71 -4.88
N PHE A 629 30.32 6.46 -4.58
CA PHE A 629 29.62 5.56 -5.49
C PHE A 629 28.23 6.11 -5.85
N VAL A 630 27.44 6.53 -4.85
CA VAL A 630 26.10 7.11 -5.08
C VAL A 630 26.19 8.41 -5.87
N GLN A 631 27.12 9.32 -5.52
CA GLN A 631 27.35 10.56 -6.29
C GLN A 631 27.64 10.25 -7.76
N THR A 632 28.61 9.38 -8.04
CA THR A 632 29.00 9.02 -9.42
C THR A 632 27.82 8.47 -10.22
N THR A 633 26.94 7.70 -9.57
CA THR A 633 25.76 7.11 -10.21
C THR A 633 24.65 8.15 -10.42
N LEU A 634 24.47 9.11 -9.51
CA LEU A 634 23.52 10.22 -9.70
C LEU A 634 24.03 11.25 -10.72
N ASP A 635 25.34 11.47 -10.83
CA ASP A 635 25.94 12.26 -11.92
C ASP A 635 25.61 11.61 -13.28
N GLN A 636 25.65 10.28 -13.37
CA GLN A 636 25.23 9.54 -14.57
C GLN A 636 23.72 9.67 -14.82
N ALA A 637 22.89 9.64 -13.75
CA ALA A 637 21.45 9.85 -13.84
C ALA A 637 21.10 11.25 -14.36
N GLU A 638 21.74 12.30 -13.84
CA GLU A 638 21.58 13.69 -14.31
C GLU A 638 22.04 13.83 -15.77
N ASN A 639 23.18 13.23 -16.14
CA ASN A 639 23.65 13.20 -17.54
C ASN A 639 22.70 12.45 -18.49
N ALA A 640 21.98 11.42 -18.02
CA ALA A 640 20.96 10.73 -18.80
C ALA A 640 19.70 11.60 -18.95
N PHE A 641 19.25 12.20 -17.85
CA PHE A 641 18.11 13.12 -17.78
C PHE A 641 18.27 14.35 -18.68
N ASP A 642 19.47 14.94 -18.74
CA ASP A 642 19.79 16.07 -19.63
C ASP A 642 19.79 15.68 -21.12
N LYS A 643 20.16 14.44 -21.44
CA LYS A 643 20.07 13.87 -22.79
C LYS A 643 18.64 13.44 -23.17
N GLY A 644 17.70 13.50 -22.22
CA GLY A 644 16.32 13.07 -22.38
C GLY A 644 16.09 11.56 -22.20
N ASP A 645 17.08 10.82 -21.69
CA ASP A 645 16.92 9.41 -21.31
C ASP A 645 16.39 9.31 -19.87
N ILE A 646 15.09 9.61 -19.75
CA ILE A 646 14.37 9.66 -18.48
C ILE A 646 14.29 8.28 -17.81
N ALA A 647 14.21 7.20 -18.62
CA ALA A 647 14.19 5.84 -18.10
C ALA A 647 15.53 5.47 -17.45
N LYS A 648 16.66 5.70 -18.13
CA LYS A 648 17.97 5.39 -17.57
C LYS A 648 18.28 6.25 -16.35
N ALA A 649 17.87 7.52 -16.36
CA ALA A 649 18.03 8.40 -15.20
C ALA A 649 17.31 7.86 -13.96
N ALA A 650 16.04 7.49 -14.09
CA ALA A 650 15.23 7.02 -12.97
C ALA A 650 15.61 5.59 -12.53
N GLU A 651 16.07 4.73 -13.44
CA GLU A 651 16.68 3.43 -13.13
C GLU A 651 17.92 3.60 -12.23
N LEU A 652 18.86 4.46 -12.63
CA LEU A 652 20.10 4.73 -11.87
C LEU A 652 19.80 5.32 -10.49
N ALA A 653 18.83 6.23 -10.39
CA ALA A 653 18.39 6.80 -9.13
C ALA A 653 17.80 5.74 -8.18
N ASN A 654 16.92 4.87 -8.67
CA ASN A 654 16.32 3.81 -7.85
C ASN A 654 17.32 2.70 -7.50
N ALA A 655 18.37 2.48 -8.30
CA ALA A 655 19.45 1.54 -7.97
C ALA A 655 20.30 2.00 -6.77
N VAL A 656 20.37 3.32 -6.50
CA VAL A 656 21.11 3.87 -5.34
C VAL A 656 20.24 4.21 -4.14
N THR A 657 18.91 4.32 -4.28
CA THR A 657 18.00 4.59 -3.15
C THR A 657 18.18 3.61 -1.97
N PRO A 658 18.30 2.28 -2.16
CA PRO A 658 18.57 1.36 -1.05
C PRO A 658 19.92 1.58 -0.35
N VAL A 659 20.92 2.13 -1.05
CA VAL A 659 22.22 2.49 -0.47
C VAL A 659 22.07 3.75 0.38
N LEU A 660 21.30 4.73 -0.10
CA LEU A 660 20.99 5.97 0.62
C LEU A 660 20.19 5.72 1.92
N GLU A 661 19.20 4.83 1.88
CA GLU A 661 18.45 4.44 3.09
C GLU A 661 19.31 3.67 4.10
N LYS A 662 20.29 2.87 3.65
CA LYS A 662 21.26 2.24 4.58
C LYS A 662 22.24 3.25 5.16
N LEU A 663 22.69 4.22 4.36
CA LEU A 663 23.62 5.28 4.76
C LEU A 663 23.04 6.17 5.87
N LYS A 664 21.73 6.48 5.80
CA LYS A 664 20.94 7.17 6.84
C LYS A 664 21.20 6.65 8.24
N PHE A 665 21.28 5.33 8.40
CA PHE A 665 21.51 4.68 9.69
C PHE A 665 22.99 4.49 10.01
N SER A 666 23.82 4.24 8.99
CA SER A 666 25.26 3.97 9.14
C SER A 666 26.08 5.12 9.75
N MET A 667 25.50 6.32 9.84
CA MET A 667 26.12 7.53 10.41
C MET A 667 25.78 7.76 11.88
N TYR A 668 24.91 6.94 12.48
CA TYR A 668 24.72 6.92 13.92
C TYR A 668 25.87 6.18 14.59
N GLU A 669 26.41 6.77 15.65
CA GLU A 669 27.39 6.11 16.49
C GLU A 669 26.79 4.92 17.24
N SER A 670 27.55 3.83 17.38
CA SER A 670 27.23 2.73 18.30
C SER A 670 28.22 2.74 19.45
N LEU A 671 27.77 3.06 20.66
CA LEU A 671 28.59 3.10 21.86
C LEU A 671 29.08 1.69 22.27
N PRO A 672 30.27 1.57 22.91
CA PRO A 672 30.79 0.30 23.44
C PRO A 672 30.20 -0.08 24.81
N VAL A 673 29.59 0.90 25.49
CA VAL A 673 29.00 0.78 26.83
C VAL A 673 27.64 1.45 26.81
N GLU A 674 26.59 0.69 27.09
CA GLU A 674 25.18 1.11 27.01
C GLU A 674 24.28 -0.05 27.46
N ASN A 675 23.25 0.23 28.28
CA ASN A 675 22.22 -0.75 28.57
C ASN A 675 21.26 -0.83 27.37
N ARG A 676 21.30 -1.93 26.61
CA ARG A 676 20.49 -2.13 25.40
C ARG A 676 19.51 -3.24 25.64
N SER A 677 18.28 -2.85 25.90
CA SER A 677 17.29 -3.79 26.43
C SER A 677 15.94 -3.74 25.74
N VAL A 678 15.17 -4.80 25.93
CA VAL A 678 13.82 -4.94 25.40
C VAL A 678 12.90 -5.55 26.45
N TRP A 679 11.69 -5.02 26.58
CA TRP A 679 10.61 -5.69 27.30
C TRP A 679 10.01 -6.75 26.39
N TYR A 680 9.76 -7.96 26.91
CA TYR A 680 9.24 -9.05 26.11
C TYR A 680 8.23 -9.95 26.83
N ARG A 681 7.02 -10.03 26.26
CA ARG A 681 6.04 -11.08 26.54
C ARG A 681 6.32 -12.29 25.65
N ALA A 682 6.94 -13.33 26.21
CA ALA A 682 7.34 -14.52 25.50
C ALA A 682 6.16 -15.35 24.94
N ASN A 683 6.41 -16.15 23.89
CA ASN A 683 5.46 -17.08 23.29
C ASN A 683 6.15 -18.37 22.74
N GLU A 684 7.39 -18.60 23.16
CA GLU A 684 8.24 -19.73 22.79
C GLU A 684 7.74 -21.04 23.42
N LYS A 685 7.87 -22.16 22.71
CA LYS A 685 7.34 -23.48 23.12
C LYS A 685 8.42 -24.57 23.11
N SER A 686 9.68 -24.19 22.87
CA SER A 686 10.85 -25.07 22.82
C SER A 686 12.15 -24.28 22.82
N ASP A 687 13.27 -24.94 23.17
CA ASP A 687 14.63 -24.41 23.02
C ASP A 687 14.90 -23.82 21.64
N LYS A 688 14.34 -24.43 20.58
CA LYS A 688 14.53 -23.96 19.20
C LYS A 688 13.88 -22.59 18.98
N ASP A 689 12.72 -22.35 19.57
CA ASP A 689 12.02 -21.07 19.46
C ASP A 689 12.79 -20.00 20.24
N VAL A 690 13.20 -20.32 21.48
CA VAL A 690 14.05 -19.43 22.31
C VAL A 690 15.36 -19.10 21.60
N LEU A 691 16.06 -20.08 21.06
CA LEU A 691 17.29 -19.89 20.29
C LEU A 691 17.06 -18.96 19.09
N SER A 692 15.95 -19.11 18.35
CA SER A 692 15.64 -18.23 17.24
C SER A 692 15.33 -16.79 17.66
N THR A 693 14.78 -16.59 18.87
CA THR A 693 14.54 -15.26 19.44
C THR A 693 15.85 -14.64 19.95
N ILE A 694 16.62 -15.37 20.76
CA ILE A 694 17.92 -14.93 21.31
C ILE A 694 18.93 -14.61 20.20
N GLN A 695 19.02 -15.43 19.15
CA GLN A 695 19.92 -15.15 18.01
C GLN A 695 19.59 -13.83 17.31
N LYS A 696 18.30 -13.46 17.22
CA LYS A 696 17.89 -12.17 16.66
C LYS A 696 18.21 -11.00 17.61
N MET A 697 17.97 -11.16 18.92
CA MET A 697 18.34 -10.16 19.93
C MET A 697 19.86 -9.90 19.92
N ALA A 698 20.66 -10.97 19.90
CA ALA A 698 22.12 -10.92 19.81
C ALA A 698 22.59 -10.28 18.49
N ALA A 699 21.93 -10.57 17.36
CA ALA A 699 22.22 -9.93 16.07
C ALA A 699 21.91 -8.43 16.05
N MET A 700 21.00 -7.93 16.90
CA MET A 700 20.74 -6.51 17.14
C MET A 700 21.63 -5.90 18.24
N ASN A 701 22.57 -6.67 18.82
CA ASN A 701 23.40 -6.26 19.96
C ASN A 701 22.58 -5.79 21.19
N ILE A 702 21.41 -6.39 21.43
CA ILE A 702 20.70 -6.34 22.72
C ILE A 702 21.54 -7.12 23.75
N ASN A 703 21.69 -6.58 24.96
CA ASN A 703 22.47 -7.19 26.04
C ASN A 703 21.66 -7.57 27.29
N ALA A 704 20.40 -7.12 27.40
CA ALA A 704 19.46 -7.61 28.43
C ALA A 704 18.03 -7.75 27.87
N VAL A 705 17.28 -8.75 28.34
CA VAL A 705 15.84 -8.87 28.08
C VAL A 705 15.06 -8.85 29.40
N TYR A 706 14.06 -7.97 29.44
CA TYR A 706 13.10 -7.85 30.53
C TYR A 706 11.89 -8.73 30.20
N ILE A 707 11.99 -10.01 30.55
CA ILE A 707 11.03 -11.05 30.15
C ILE A 707 9.85 -11.12 31.12
N GLU A 708 8.62 -10.98 30.62
CA GLU A 708 7.40 -11.01 31.42
C GLU A 708 7.14 -12.42 31.94
N ALA A 709 7.62 -12.70 33.15
CA ALA A 709 7.62 -14.04 33.73
C ALA A 709 6.41 -14.31 34.63
N TRP A 710 5.76 -13.26 35.12
CA TRP A 710 4.53 -13.30 35.91
C TRP A 710 3.51 -12.31 35.34
N TYR A 711 2.46 -12.84 34.69
CA TYR A 711 1.37 -12.03 34.14
C TYR A 711 0.04 -12.79 34.01
N ASP A 712 -1.08 -12.06 33.98
CA ASP A 712 -2.46 -12.61 33.86
C ASP A 712 -2.77 -13.74 34.87
N GLY A 713 -2.11 -13.66 36.04
CA GLY A 713 -2.23 -14.63 37.14
C GLY A 713 -1.48 -15.95 36.93
N LYS A 714 -0.48 -16.01 36.03
CA LYS A 714 0.27 -17.22 35.67
C LYS A 714 1.77 -16.94 35.48
N VAL A 715 2.58 -18.01 35.56
CA VAL A 715 4.03 -17.96 35.31
C VAL A 715 4.42 -18.60 33.98
N ILE A 716 5.52 -18.15 33.36
CA ILE A 716 6.01 -18.73 32.09
C ILE A 716 6.89 -19.98 32.27
N GLY A 717 7.44 -20.18 33.47
CA GLY A 717 8.10 -21.43 33.89
C GLY A 717 7.14 -22.35 34.65
N PHE A 718 7.67 -23.28 35.45
CA PHE A 718 6.86 -24.10 36.39
C PHE A 718 6.89 -23.56 37.83
N SER A 719 5.78 -23.73 38.54
CA SER A 719 5.59 -23.34 39.96
C SER A 719 5.14 -24.54 40.80
N ASP A 720 5.61 -24.59 42.06
CA ASP A 720 5.14 -25.51 43.10
C ASP A 720 4.09 -24.86 44.04
N ILE A 721 3.66 -23.63 43.74
CA ILE A 721 2.68 -22.90 44.54
C ILE A 721 1.27 -23.33 44.11
N ASP A 722 0.51 -23.97 45.01
CA ASP A 722 -0.83 -24.59 44.76
C ASP A 722 -1.88 -23.74 44.00
N LEU A 723 -1.70 -22.42 43.90
CA LEU A 723 -2.62 -21.48 43.24
C LEU A 723 -2.10 -20.91 41.92
N ILE A 724 -0.87 -21.26 41.50
CA ILE A 724 -0.13 -20.59 40.44
C ILE A 724 0.13 -21.56 39.28
N ASP A 725 -0.56 -21.34 38.18
CA ASP A 725 -0.44 -22.18 36.98
C ASP A 725 0.70 -21.73 36.07
N HIS A 726 1.27 -22.71 35.36
CA HIS A 726 2.04 -22.48 34.14
C HIS A 726 1.17 -21.89 33.02
N HIS A 727 1.69 -20.92 32.27
CA HIS A 727 1.01 -20.24 31.15
C HIS A 727 0.97 -21.09 29.86
N THR A 728 0.32 -22.25 29.99
CA THR A 728 0.15 -23.33 29.00
C THR A 728 -0.34 -22.86 27.62
N TYR A 729 -1.11 -21.78 27.56
CA TYR A 729 -1.59 -21.21 26.29
C TYR A 729 -0.44 -20.67 25.41
N SER A 730 0.54 -20.01 26.02
CA SER A 730 1.71 -19.45 25.32
C SER A 730 2.82 -20.49 25.16
N HIS A 731 3.08 -21.32 26.19
CA HIS A 731 4.29 -22.14 26.26
C HIS A 731 4.03 -23.66 26.21
N GLN A 732 2.78 -24.10 26.16
CA GLN A 732 2.39 -25.52 26.20
C GLN A 732 2.88 -26.21 27.49
N ASN A 733 3.82 -27.16 27.39
CA ASN A 733 4.43 -27.86 28.53
C ASN A 733 5.95 -27.59 28.56
N TYR A 734 6.37 -26.40 28.18
CA TYR A 734 7.77 -25.99 28.09
C TYR A 734 8.06 -24.92 29.14
N ASP A 735 9.13 -25.11 29.91
CA ASP A 735 9.61 -24.08 30.84
C ASP A 735 10.31 -22.98 30.05
N ALA A 736 9.57 -21.91 29.75
CA ALA A 736 10.13 -20.83 28.95
C ALA A 736 11.20 -20.06 29.73
N LEU A 737 11.06 -19.91 31.06
CA LEU A 737 12.01 -19.14 31.86
C LEU A 737 13.37 -19.84 31.93
N GLU A 738 13.40 -21.15 32.21
CA GLU A 738 14.66 -21.94 32.19
C GLU A 738 15.36 -21.82 30.84
N GLY A 739 14.61 -21.99 29.75
CA GLY A 739 15.15 -21.90 28.40
C GLY A 739 15.73 -20.53 28.08
N PHE A 740 15.06 -19.45 28.51
CA PHE A 740 15.55 -18.09 28.34
C PHE A 740 16.82 -17.82 29.15
N CYS A 741 16.89 -18.23 30.43
CA CYS A 741 18.11 -18.15 31.25
C CYS A 741 19.29 -18.83 30.54
N ARG A 742 19.20 -20.14 30.34
CA ARG A 742 20.29 -20.96 29.78
C ARG A 742 20.73 -20.49 28.40
N ILE A 743 19.80 -20.25 27.47
CA ILE A 743 20.14 -19.90 26.08
C ILE A 743 20.52 -18.42 25.97
N GLY A 744 19.93 -17.52 26.76
CA GLY A 744 20.30 -16.10 26.79
C GLY A 744 21.75 -15.91 27.24
N HIS A 745 22.15 -16.59 28.33
CA HIS A 745 23.51 -16.56 28.86
C HIS A 745 24.56 -17.10 27.87
N GLU A 746 24.26 -18.15 27.10
CA GLU A 746 25.15 -18.65 26.02
C GLU A 746 25.49 -17.58 24.96
N TYR A 747 24.61 -16.58 24.77
CA TYR A 747 24.81 -15.46 23.85
C TYR A 747 25.26 -14.16 24.55
N GLY A 748 25.40 -14.18 25.88
CA GLY A 748 25.73 -13.02 26.70
C GLY A 748 24.60 -11.98 26.76
N ILE A 749 23.35 -12.45 26.84
CA ILE A 749 22.16 -11.64 27.12
C ILE A 749 21.68 -11.96 28.53
N GLU A 750 21.54 -10.93 29.36
CA GLU A 750 21.00 -11.06 30.71
C GLU A 750 19.48 -11.24 30.71
N ILE A 751 18.97 -12.06 31.63
CA ILE A 751 17.55 -12.33 31.82
C ILE A 751 17.06 -11.67 33.10
N HIS A 752 16.30 -10.59 32.92
CA HIS A 752 15.66 -9.87 34.01
C HIS A 752 14.17 -10.25 34.04
N VAL A 753 13.69 -10.91 35.10
CA VAL A 753 12.28 -11.32 35.19
C VAL A 753 11.39 -10.13 35.52
N TRP A 754 10.59 -9.73 34.54
CA TRP A 754 9.54 -8.72 34.66
C TRP A 754 8.29 -9.34 35.31
N VAL A 755 7.83 -8.72 36.39
CA VAL A 755 6.71 -9.19 37.21
C VAL A 755 5.67 -8.09 37.46
N GLU A 756 4.39 -8.43 37.25
CA GLU A 756 3.24 -7.57 37.55
C GLU A 756 2.93 -7.53 39.06
N ASN A 757 3.15 -6.39 39.73
CA ASN A 757 2.89 -6.26 41.17
C ASN A 757 1.38 -6.14 41.47
N PHE A 758 0.85 -7.13 42.19
CA PHE A 758 -0.56 -7.27 42.61
C PHE A 758 -1.63 -7.33 41.51
N PHE A 759 -1.34 -6.97 40.26
CA PHE A 759 -2.22 -7.29 39.13
C PHE A 759 -2.19 -8.81 38.90
N ILE A 760 -3.37 -9.40 38.67
CA ILE A 760 -3.56 -10.86 38.56
C ILE A 760 -4.42 -11.27 37.35
N GLY A 761 -4.51 -10.39 36.34
CA GLY A 761 -5.27 -10.62 35.12
C GLY A 761 -6.71 -10.08 35.16
N VAL A 762 -7.52 -10.58 34.23
CA VAL A 762 -8.89 -10.06 33.98
C VAL A 762 -9.99 -10.85 34.69
N LYS A 763 -11.17 -10.23 34.84
CA LYS A 763 -12.36 -10.90 35.40
C LYS A 763 -12.66 -12.24 34.72
N GLY A 764 -12.86 -13.27 35.54
CA GLY A 764 -13.17 -14.64 35.13
C GLY A 764 -11.96 -15.57 35.02
N ARG A 765 -10.72 -15.07 35.18
CA ARG A 765 -9.52 -15.91 35.33
C ARG A 765 -9.56 -16.75 36.61
N GLU A 766 -8.80 -17.84 36.61
CA GLU A 766 -8.80 -18.85 37.68
C GLU A 766 -8.32 -18.28 39.01
N LEU A 767 -7.12 -17.68 39.04
CA LEU A 767 -6.60 -17.02 40.23
C LEU A 767 -7.53 -15.91 40.73
N VAL A 768 -8.02 -15.06 39.83
CA VAL A 768 -9.02 -14.00 40.12
C VAL A 768 -10.28 -14.55 40.80
N ASN A 769 -10.75 -15.73 40.42
CA ASN A 769 -11.89 -16.36 41.10
C ASN A 769 -11.49 -16.95 42.46
N ALA A 770 -10.29 -17.54 42.57
CA ALA A 770 -9.77 -18.11 43.81
C ALA A 770 -9.48 -17.05 44.89
N THR A 771 -9.08 -15.83 44.51
CA THR A 771 -8.70 -14.74 45.42
C THR A 771 -9.80 -13.73 45.69
N ALA A 772 -11.06 -14.00 45.33
CA ALA A 772 -12.15 -13.01 45.30
C ALA A 772 -12.42 -12.21 46.60
N GLY A 773 -11.97 -12.69 47.77
CA GLY A 773 -12.04 -11.97 49.05
C GLY A 773 -10.87 -11.02 49.34
N HIS A 774 -9.81 -11.06 48.55
CA HIS A 774 -8.53 -10.37 48.75
C HIS A 774 -8.27 -9.25 47.72
N HIS A 775 -9.28 -8.90 46.91
CA HIS A 775 -9.12 -7.91 45.84
C HIS A 775 -9.12 -6.47 46.34
N LEU A 776 -8.43 -5.61 45.59
CA LEU A 776 -8.45 -4.17 45.77
C LEU A 776 -9.80 -3.59 45.33
N LEU A 777 -10.40 -2.74 46.17
CA LEU A 777 -11.73 -2.17 45.93
C LEU A 777 -11.66 -0.69 45.54
N ASP A 778 -12.51 -0.31 44.60
CA ASP A 778 -12.81 1.08 44.28
C ASP A 778 -13.68 1.73 45.37
N LYS A 779 -13.83 3.05 45.29
CA LYS A 779 -14.68 3.85 46.19
C LYS A 779 -16.13 3.39 46.30
N ASN A 780 -16.65 2.72 45.27
CA ASN A 780 -18.03 2.22 45.17
C ASN A 780 -18.18 0.75 45.60
N GLY A 781 -17.07 0.04 45.85
CA GLY A 781 -17.03 -1.38 46.20
C GLY A 781 -16.84 -2.33 45.00
N ASN A 782 -16.52 -1.83 43.81
CA ASN A 782 -16.14 -2.67 42.66
C ASN A 782 -14.71 -3.19 42.84
N ASN A 783 -14.45 -4.43 42.43
CA ASN A 783 -13.14 -5.09 42.54
C ASN A 783 -12.37 -5.20 41.21
N TYR A 784 -12.66 -4.33 40.25
CA TYR A 784 -12.05 -4.35 38.92
C TYR A 784 -11.96 -2.96 38.30
N CYS A 785 -10.93 -2.72 37.50
CA CYS A 785 -10.72 -1.50 36.71
C CYS A 785 -11.08 -1.75 35.23
N PRO A 786 -12.09 -1.06 34.65
CA PRO A 786 -12.42 -1.19 33.24
C PRO A 786 -11.35 -0.53 32.36
N THR A 787 -10.67 -1.31 31.52
CA THR A 787 -9.68 -0.84 30.54
C THR A 787 -10.06 -1.26 29.12
N MET A 788 -9.39 -0.70 28.11
CA MET A 788 -9.52 -1.17 26.72
C MET A 788 -9.00 -2.60 26.50
N TYR A 789 -8.18 -3.12 27.44
CA TYR A 789 -7.61 -4.46 27.42
C TYR A 789 -8.43 -5.47 28.26
N GLY A 790 -9.50 -5.01 28.93
CA GLY A 790 -10.39 -5.82 29.75
C GLY A 790 -10.64 -5.25 31.15
N ASP A 791 -11.51 -5.93 31.90
CA ASP A 791 -11.77 -5.62 33.31
C ASP A 791 -10.61 -6.17 34.18
N PHE A 792 -9.61 -5.34 34.45
CA PHE A 792 -8.40 -5.70 35.20
C PHE A 792 -8.68 -5.87 36.69
N VAL A 793 -8.09 -6.89 37.33
CA VAL A 793 -8.27 -7.19 38.75
C VAL A 793 -6.92 -7.19 39.48
N PHE A 794 -6.89 -6.52 40.63
CA PHE A 794 -5.71 -6.39 41.48
C PHE A 794 -6.00 -6.99 42.86
N LEU A 795 -5.01 -7.65 43.45
CA LEU A 795 -4.96 -7.97 44.86
C LEU A 795 -4.80 -6.71 45.72
N ASN A 796 -5.25 -6.76 46.96
CA ASN A 796 -5.09 -5.67 47.93
C ASN A 796 -3.63 -5.61 48.42
N PRO A 797 -2.86 -4.54 48.12
CA PRO A 797 -1.46 -4.47 48.49
C PRO A 797 -1.23 -4.26 50.00
N TYR A 798 -2.28 -4.04 50.79
CA TYR A 798 -2.21 -3.94 52.26
C TYR A 798 -2.55 -5.26 52.97
N ASP A 799 -3.18 -6.20 52.28
CA ASP A 799 -3.58 -7.50 52.84
C ASP A 799 -2.37 -8.45 52.94
N GLU A 800 -2.18 -9.06 54.11
CA GLU A 800 -1.05 -9.94 54.40
C GLU A 800 -1.07 -11.21 53.54
N TYR A 801 -2.25 -11.76 53.24
CA TYR A 801 -2.37 -12.92 52.36
C TYR A 801 -1.91 -12.59 50.93
N SER A 802 -2.39 -11.46 50.40
CA SER A 802 -1.99 -10.93 49.08
C SER A 802 -0.48 -10.68 49.00
N GLN A 803 0.10 -10.03 50.02
CA GLN A 803 1.55 -9.80 50.10
C GLN A 803 2.34 -11.12 50.11
N ASN A 804 1.93 -12.10 50.93
CA ASN A 804 2.63 -13.37 51.05
C ASN A 804 2.55 -14.20 49.75
N LEU A 805 1.41 -14.20 49.06
CA LEU A 805 1.25 -14.88 47.78
C LEU A 805 2.21 -14.32 46.72
N VAL A 806 2.18 -13.01 46.48
CA VAL A 806 3.06 -12.37 45.49
C VAL A 806 4.54 -12.52 45.86
N MET A 807 4.88 -12.38 47.15
CA MET A 807 6.25 -12.58 47.65
C MET A 807 6.75 -14.01 47.44
N SER A 808 5.87 -15.02 47.55
CA SER A 808 6.24 -16.42 47.32
C SER A 808 6.58 -16.72 45.85
N ILE A 809 5.89 -16.08 44.91
CA ILE A 809 6.18 -16.19 43.46
C ILE A 809 7.57 -15.59 43.16
N TYR A 810 7.85 -14.39 43.68
CA TYR A 810 9.14 -13.73 43.44
C TYR A 810 10.30 -14.51 44.06
N ARG A 811 10.11 -15.03 45.29
CA ARG A 811 11.06 -15.94 45.94
C ARG A 811 11.32 -17.19 45.09
N GLU A 812 10.26 -17.85 44.63
CA GLU A 812 10.38 -19.06 43.80
C GLU A 812 11.17 -18.80 42.51
N MET A 813 10.94 -17.65 41.85
CA MET A 813 11.70 -17.27 40.67
C MET A 813 13.20 -17.09 40.96
N ILE A 814 13.55 -16.40 42.06
CA ILE A 814 14.95 -16.18 42.48
C ILE A 814 15.62 -17.49 42.92
N GLU A 815 14.90 -18.38 43.62
CA GLU A 815 15.47 -19.62 44.17
C GLU A 815 15.59 -20.75 43.12
N LYS A 816 14.84 -20.71 42.01
CA LYS A 816 14.82 -21.78 40.99
C LYS A 816 15.55 -21.47 39.68
N TYR A 817 15.64 -20.22 39.27
CA TYR A 817 16.12 -19.85 37.93
C TYR A 817 17.36 -18.97 38.01
N ASP A 818 18.27 -19.14 37.04
CA ASP A 818 19.50 -18.36 36.93
C ASP A 818 19.18 -17.00 36.28
N ILE A 819 18.74 -16.05 37.10
CA ILE A 819 18.25 -14.73 36.67
C ILE A 819 19.23 -13.62 37.08
N ASP A 820 19.44 -12.65 36.20
CA ASP A 820 20.34 -11.51 36.43
C ASP A 820 19.64 -10.38 37.21
N GLY A 821 18.31 -10.32 37.16
CA GLY A 821 17.55 -9.28 37.84
C GLY A 821 16.05 -9.54 38.02
N LEU A 822 15.46 -8.81 38.97
CA LEU A 822 14.02 -8.74 39.20
C LEU A 822 13.52 -7.36 38.77
N HIS A 823 12.64 -7.32 37.78
CA HIS A 823 12.09 -6.10 37.20
C HIS A 823 10.63 -5.91 37.61
N LEU A 824 10.40 -4.89 38.43
CA LEU A 824 9.13 -4.66 39.09
C LEU A 824 8.28 -3.68 38.25
N ASP A 825 7.12 -4.14 37.77
CA ASP A 825 6.12 -3.31 37.10
C ASP A 825 4.78 -3.36 37.84
N TYR A 826 3.83 -2.49 37.51
CA TYR A 826 2.58 -2.29 38.25
C TYR A 826 2.80 -1.99 39.75
N ILE A 827 3.96 -1.42 40.13
CA ILE A 827 4.27 -0.97 41.50
C ILE A 827 3.47 0.31 41.84
N ARG A 828 2.16 0.18 41.86
CA ARG A 828 1.19 1.30 41.87
C ARG A 828 -0.21 0.81 42.17
N PHE A 829 -1.10 1.73 42.53
CA PHE A 829 -2.54 1.47 42.45
C PHE A 829 -3.03 1.60 41.00
N PRO A 830 -4.17 1.00 40.64
CA PRO A 830 -4.78 1.16 39.32
C PRO A 830 -5.10 2.64 39.02
N GLU A 831 -5.05 3.00 37.74
CA GLU A 831 -5.32 4.37 37.32
C GLU A 831 -6.75 4.83 37.64
N PRO A 832 -6.93 6.05 38.20
CA PRO A 832 -8.25 6.59 38.48
C PRO A 832 -8.95 7.00 37.19
N ASN A 833 -10.17 6.54 37.00
CA ASN A 833 -10.95 6.79 35.79
C ASN A 833 -12.09 7.77 36.09
N SER A 834 -11.94 9.01 35.64
CA SER A 834 -12.90 10.11 35.88
C SER A 834 -14.25 9.93 35.18
N ALA A 835 -14.32 9.14 34.10
CA ALA A 835 -15.56 8.86 33.37
C ALA A 835 -16.43 7.80 34.07
N THR A 836 -15.81 6.84 34.77
CA THR A 836 -16.50 5.82 35.57
C THR A 836 -16.59 6.16 37.06
N GLY A 837 -15.77 7.11 37.53
CA GLY A 837 -15.64 7.46 38.95
C GLY A 837 -14.79 6.48 39.76
N ALA A 838 -14.00 5.61 39.09
CA ALA A 838 -13.15 4.64 39.76
C ALA A 838 -11.91 5.32 40.38
N ASP A 839 -11.67 5.05 41.66
CA ASP A 839 -10.49 5.41 42.46
C ASP A 839 -10.32 4.28 43.49
N PHE A 840 -9.11 3.73 43.63
CA PHE A 840 -8.87 2.43 44.29
C PHE A 840 -8.18 2.54 45.65
N GLY A 841 -8.34 1.50 46.48
CA GLY A 841 -7.80 1.43 47.83
C GLY A 841 -8.82 1.73 48.92
N TYR A 842 -10.11 1.51 48.67
CA TYR A 842 -11.19 1.80 49.62
C TYR A 842 -11.66 0.58 50.40
N ASN A 843 -10.82 -0.45 50.49
CA ASN A 843 -10.98 -1.58 51.40
C ASN A 843 -11.01 -1.09 52.86
N ASP A 844 -11.77 -1.77 53.71
CA ASP A 844 -12.01 -1.29 55.08
C ASP A 844 -10.77 -1.44 55.99
N ASP A 845 -9.86 -2.37 55.68
CA ASP A 845 -8.54 -2.52 56.30
C ASP A 845 -7.60 -1.37 55.95
N ILE A 846 -7.51 -0.97 54.67
CA ILE A 846 -6.73 0.21 54.24
C ILE A 846 -7.26 1.48 54.94
N ILE A 847 -8.59 1.63 55.01
CA ILE A 847 -9.22 2.77 55.70
C ILE A 847 -8.89 2.77 57.20
N ALA A 848 -8.96 1.61 57.87
CA ALA A 848 -8.60 1.47 59.27
C ALA A 848 -7.10 1.74 59.51
N GLY A 849 -6.23 1.27 58.61
CA GLY A 849 -4.79 1.54 58.60
C GLY A 849 -4.49 3.04 58.53
N PHE A 850 -5.13 3.76 57.60
CA PHE A 850 -5.03 5.22 57.49
C PHE A 850 -5.50 5.94 58.76
N GLN A 851 -6.66 5.57 59.28
CA GLN A 851 -7.24 6.17 60.48
C GLN A 851 -6.32 5.99 61.69
N SER A 852 -5.69 4.82 61.82
CA SER A 852 -4.69 4.51 62.84
C SER A 852 -3.40 5.32 62.62
N ALA A 853 -2.81 5.27 61.42
CA ALA A 853 -1.53 5.92 61.10
C ALA A 853 -1.53 7.43 61.31
N TYR A 854 -2.67 8.09 61.05
CA TYR A 854 -2.81 9.54 61.19
C TYR A 854 -3.64 9.97 62.42
N ASN A 855 -4.06 9.02 63.27
CA ASN A 855 -4.92 9.25 64.45
C ASN A 855 -6.14 10.14 64.11
N THR A 856 -6.90 9.74 63.09
CA THR A 856 -8.03 10.50 62.53
C THR A 856 -9.27 9.63 62.41
N THR A 857 -10.45 10.25 62.48
CA THR A 857 -11.75 9.59 62.23
C THR A 857 -12.32 9.95 60.86
N ALA A 858 -11.53 10.59 59.99
CA ALA A 858 -11.95 10.91 58.63
C ALA A 858 -12.28 9.62 57.86
N ASN A 859 -13.40 9.62 57.13
CA ASN A 859 -13.77 8.53 56.23
C ASN A 859 -13.37 8.91 54.79
N PRO A 860 -12.41 8.20 54.16
CA PRO A 860 -11.98 8.51 52.81
C PRO A 860 -13.10 8.49 51.76
N LYS A 861 -14.15 7.68 51.96
CA LYS A 861 -15.29 7.58 51.05
C LYS A 861 -16.11 8.89 51.01
N THR A 862 -16.06 9.73 52.06
CA THR A 862 -16.91 10.94 52.20
C THR A 862 -16.16 12.25 52.50
N MET A 863 -14.85 12.23 52.74
CA MET A 863 -14.07 13.44 53.01
C MET A 863 -13.91 14.34 51.77
N ALA A 864 -13.67 15.64 51.99
CA ALA A 864 -13.38 16.59 50.92
C ALA A 864 -11.98 16.35 50.33
N THR A 865 -11.89 16.31 49.00
CA THR A 865 -10.63 16.20 48.26
C THR A 865 -9.73 17.41 48.47
N TYR A 866 -8.41 17.22 48.39
CA TYR A 866 -7.36 18.24 48.55
C TYR A 866 -7.23 18.90 49.94
N GLY A 867 -8.03 18.47 50.93
CA GLY A 867 -7.86 18.84 52.33
C GLY A 867 -6.70 18.12 53.03
N LYS A 868 -6.41 18.48 54.30
CA LYS A 868 -5.34 17.84 55.11
C LYS A 868 -5.51 16.32 55.18
N ASP A 869 -6.69 15.83 55.56
CA ASP A 869 -6.94 14.39 55.67
C ASP A 869 -6.89 13.68 54.30
N TRP A 870 -7.23 14.38 53.20
CA TRP A 870 -7.07 13.85 51.85
C TRP A 870 -5.59 13.69 51.46
N ASN A 871 -4.75 14.68 51.79
CA ASN A 871 -3.33 14.58 51.52
C ASN A 871 -2.68 13.47 52.35
N ASN A 872 -3.08 13.32 53.63
CA ASN A 872 -2.68 12.20 54.47
C ASN A 872 -3.15 10.84 53.90
N TRP A 873 -4.35 10.76 53.32
CA TRP A 873 -4.86 9.55 52.68
C TRP A 873 -4.06 9.15 51.44
N CYS A 874 -3.69 10.12 50.58
CA CYS A 874 -2.80 9.84 49.45
C CYS A 874 -1.40 9.43 49.90
N LEU A 875 -0.85 10.06 50.95
CA LEU A 875 0.43 9.67 51.54
C LEU A 875 0.38 8.25 52.16
N PHE A 876 -0.74 7.85 52.74
CA PHE A 876 -0.93 6.48 53.24
C PHE A 876 -0.94 5.45 52.11
N ARG A 877 -1.65 5.73 51.01
CA ARG A 877 -1.64 4.85 49.82
C ARG A 877 -0.25 4.77 49.19
N GLU A 878 0.51 5.88 49.18
CA GLU A 878 1.92 5.88 48.77
C GLU A 878 2.82 5.06 49.71
N SER A 879 2.61 5.13 51.04
CA SER A 879 3.42 4.32 51.97
C SER A 879 3.20 2.83 51.81
N ILE A 880 1.98 2.35 51.51
CA ILE A 880 1.73 0.92 51.25
C ILE A 880 2.62 0.39 50.11
N ILE A 881 2.77 1.16 49.03
CA ILE A 881 3.62 0.79 47.90
C ILE A 881 5.10 0.88 48.27
N ASN A 882 5.52 1.93 49.00
CA ASN A 882 6.90 2.09 49.45
C ASN A 882 7.34 0.95 50.39
N ASP A 883 6.47 0.53 51.31
CA ASP A 883 6.71 -0.55 52.27
C ASP A 883 6.76 -1.91 51.55
N TRP A 884 5.98 -2.10 50.48
CA TRP A 884 6.06 -3.29 49.63
C TRP A 884 7.41 -3.38 48.91
N VAL A 885 7.88 -2.29 48.29
CA VAL A 885 9.19 -2.25 47.62
C VAL A 885 10.32 -2.54 48.60
N GLU A 886 10.25 -1.99 49.82
CA GLU A 886 11.22 -2.28 50.89
C GLU A 886 11.28 -3.78 51.23
N LYS A 887 10.11 -4.44 51.33
CA LYS A 887 10.04 -5.90 51.58
C LYS A 887 10.61 -6.72 50.43
N VAL A 888 10.29 -6.36 49.17
CA VAL A 888 10.77 -7.07 47.98
C VAL A 888 12.30 -6.93 47.87
N TYR A 889 12.84 -5.73 48.01
CA TYR A 889 14.28 -5.48 48.03
C TYR A 889 14.99 -6.30 49.12
N THR A 890 14.48 -6.23 50.36
CA THR A 890 15.05 -6.95 51.52
C THR A 890 15.03 -8.48 51.31
N MET A 891 13.96 -9.00 50.70
CA MET A 891 13.83 -10.41 50.37
C MET A 891 14.83 -10.82 49.28
N ALA A 892 14.86 -10.07 48.17
CA ALA A 892 15.64 -10.42 47.00
C ALA A 892 17.15 -10.33 47.26
N LYS A 893 17.65 -9.20 47.81
CA LYS A 893 19.06 -9.05 48.21
C LYS A 893 19.49 -9.97 49.35
N GLY A 894 18.52 -10.48 50.12
CA GLY A 894 18.75 -11.50 51.16
C GLY A 894 18.88 -12.92 50.63
N LEU A 895 18.46 -13.18 49.39
CA LEU A 895 18.63 -14.43 48.67
C LEU A 895 19.85 -14.38 47.75
N GLU A 896 19.91 -13.35 46.90
CA GLU A 896 21.00 -13.11 45.96
C GLU A 896 21.45 -11.64 46.04
N PRO A 897 22.56 -11.33 46.74
CA PRO A 897 23.06 -9.97 46.91
C PRO A 897 23.37 -9.20 45.62
N ASP A 898 23.86 -9.89 44.58
CA ASP A 898 24.25 -9.25 43.31
C ASP A 898 23.06 -9.06 42.34
N LEU A 899 21.89 -9.68 42.59
CA LEU A 899 20.69 -9.60 41.74
C LEU A 899 20.25 -8.15 41.49
N ILE A 900 20.13 -7.74 40.23
CA ILE A 900 19.71 -6.37 39.86
C ILE A 900 18.22 -6.16 40.17
N ILE A 901 17.89 -5.16 41.00
CA ILE A 901 16.50 -4.76 41.26
C ILE A 901 16.16 -3.53 40.42
N SER A 902 15.19 -3.65 39.52
CA SER A 902 14.79 -2.53 38.65
C SER A 902 13.27 -2.32 38.61
N CYS A 903 12.82 -1.18 38.07
CA CYS A 903 11.38 -0.92 37.94
C CYS A 903 10.95 -0.15 36.69
N ALA A 904 9.74 -0.47 36.19
CA ALA A 904 9.02 0.31 35.19
C ALA A 904 8.11 1.35 35.86
N VAL A 905 8.22 2.61 35.44
CA VAL A 905 7.51 3.72 36.09
C VAL A 905 6.93 4.72 35.09
N SER A 906 5.79 5.31 35.45
CA SER A 906 5.07 6.30 34.65
C SER A 906 5.96 7.51 34.34
N SER A 907 6.06 7.88 33.06
CA SER A 907 6.76 9.09 32.59
C SER A 907 6.24 10.39 33.21
N ASN A 908 4.95 10.46 33.58
CA ASN A 908 4.38 11.60 34.30
C ASN A 908 4.82 11.64 35.78
N TYR A 909 6.05 12.05 36.06
CA TYR A 909 6.55 12.31 37.41
C TYR A 909 6.78 13.82 37.63
N PRO A 910 6.39 14.41 38.79
CA PRO A 910 5.89 13.77 40.02
C PRO A 910 4.38 13.50 40.05
N GLY A 911 3.66 13.65 38.92
CA GLY A 911 2.20 13.46 38.88
C GLY A 911 1.73 12.07 39.36
N SER A 912 2.46 11.03 38.99
CA SER A 912 2.24 9.62 39.35
C SER A 912 2.12 9.38 40.86
N ARG A 913 2.77 10.19 41.69
CA ARG A 913 2.66 10.13 43.16
C ARG A 913 1.25 10.38 43.68
N THR A 914 0.45 11.19 42.96
CA THR A 914 -0.90 11.56 43.41
C THR A 914 -2.01 10.85 42.64
N THR A 915 -1.73 10.35 41.43
CA THR A 915 -2.71 9.61 40.62
C THR A 915 -2.67 8.10 40.88
N ILE A 916 -1.47 7.52 41.01
CA ILE A 916 -1.25 6.05 41.10
C ILE A 916 -0.35 5.64 42.27
N PHE A 917 0.07 6.61 43.10
CA PHE A 917 0.92 6.44 44.29
C PHE A 917 2.29 5.81 44.03
N GLN A 918 2.84 6.04 42.83
CA GLN A 918 4.14 5.53 42.40
C GLN A 918 5.25 6.57 42.69
N ASN A 919 6.05 6.35 43.75
CA ASN A 919 7.09 7.29 44.20
C ASN A 919 8.51 6.68 44.08
N PHE A 920 8.99 6.53 42.85
CA PHE A 920 10.30 5.91 42.59
C PHE A 920 11.48 6.64 43.25
N ASN A 921 11.41 7.97 43.37
CA ASN A 921 12.48 8.76 44.01
C ASN A 921 12.66 8.35 45.49
N ALA A 922 11.59 8.00 46.22
CA ALA A 922 11.73 7.48 47.58
C ALA A 922 12.47 6.14 47.63
N TRP A 923 12.29 5.27 46.62
CA TRP A 923 12.99 3.98 46.52
C TRP A 923 14.46 4.19 46.18
N VAL A 924 14.78 5.11 45.26
CA VAL A 924 16.15 5.45 44.87
C VAL A 924 16.94 6.13 46.00
N GLU A 925 16.32 7.07 46.73
CA GLU A 925 16.96 7.70 47.90
C GLU A 925 17.30 6.66 48.97
N LYS A 926 16.40 5.71 49.23
CA LYS A 926 16.63 4.58 50.13
C LYS A 926 17.60 3.51 49.60
N GLY A 927 17.93 3.51 48.31
CA GLY A 927 18.85 2.53 47.69
C GLY A 927 18.20 1.20 47.26
N TYR A 928 16.87 1.17 47.08
CA TYR A 928 16.12 -0.05 46.75
C TYR A 928 16.04 -0.36 45.25
N MET A 929 16.63 0.48 44.40
CA MET A 929 16.60 0.36 42.95
C MET A 929 18.03 0.47 42.42
N ASP A 930 18.42 -0.54 41.65
CA ASP A 930 19.67 -0.56 40.89
C ASP A 930 19.51 0.18 39.55
N GLU A 931 18.34 0.06 38.91
CA GLU A 931 17.99 0.77 37.66
C GLU A 931 16.50 1.16 37.59
N VAL A 932 16.19 2.32 37.00
CA VAL A 932 14.82 2.84 36.81
C VAL A 932 14.52 3.05 35.32
N PHE A 933 13.35 2.61 34.87
CA PHE A 933 12.88 2.73 33.49
C PHE A 933 11.62 3.60 33.38
N SER A 934 11.70 4.74 32.67
CA SER A 934 10.51 5.57 32.42
C SER A 934 9.74 5.09 31.19
N MET A 935 8.42 4.88 31.31
CA MET A 935 7.56 4.55 30.17
C MET A 935 7.27 5.80 29.33
N SER A 936 8.23 6.15 28.46
CA SER A 936 8.23 7.38 27.64
C SER A 936 7.75 7.12 26.22
N TYR A 937 6.65 6.38 26.08
CA TYR A 937 6.09 5.96 24.80
C TYR A 937 5.44 7.14 24.06
N THR A 938 6.01 7.49 22.91
CA THR A 938 5.60 8.63 22.07
C THR A 938 6.41 8.65 20.77
N THR A 939 5.82 9.20 19.71
CA THR A 939 6.49 9.53 18.44
C THR A 939 7.23 10.88 18.47
N SER A 940 7.19 11.63 19.59
CA SER A 940 7.86 12.93 19.74
C SER A 940 9.36 12.78 19.98
N LEU A 941 10.18 13.68 19.41
CA LEU A 941 11.60 13.82 19.77
C LEU A 941 11.82 14.67 21.04
N GLU A 942 10.88 15.56 21.38
CA GLU A 942 11.04 16.47 22.54
C GLU A 942 10.61 15.83 23.86
N ALA A 943 9.49 15.11 23.88
CA ALA A 943 8.95 14.56 25.12
C ALA A 943 9.89 13.55 25.82
N PRO A 944 10.57 12.61 25.10
CA PRO A 944 11.60 11.76 25.69
C PRO A 944 12.71 12.56 26.37
N VAL A 945 13.19 13.64 25.76
CA VAL A 945 14.25 14.52 26.30
C VAL A 945 13.82 15.20 27.60
N GLN A 946 12.56 15.66 27.70
CA GLN A 946 12.03 16.24 28.95
C GLN A 946 11.87 15.18 30.05
N ASN A 947 11.48 13.97 29.69
CA ASN A 947 11.42 12.85 30.63
C ASN A 947 12.83 12.50 31.13
N ILE A 948 13.83 12.34 30.25
CA ILE A 948 15.22 12.08 30.64
C ILE A 948 15.73 13.13 31.64
N LYS A 949 15.59 14.42 31.34
CA LYS A 949 15.99 15.53 32.25
C LYS A 949 15.27 15.50 33.60
N THR A 950 14.04 15.00 33.62
CA THR A 950 13.26 14.84 34.85
C THR A 950 13.79 13.64 35.66
N PHE A 951 13.97 12.49 35.00
CA PHE A 951 14.37 11.26 35.66
C PHE A 951 15.83 11.29 36.13
N THR A 952 16.79 11.74 35.33
CA THR A 952 18.20 11.88 35.75
C THR A 952 18.36 12.81 36.95
N ARG A 953 17.55 13.87 37.04
CA ARG A 953 17.47 14.76 38.22
C ARG A 953 16.94 14.07 39.48
N TYR A 954 16.03 13.10 39.35
CA TYR A 954 15.44 12.40 40.51
C TYR A 954 16.12 11.07 40.83
N THR A 955 16.96 10.53 39.94
CA THR A 955 17.89 9.45 40.27
C THR A 955 19.21 9.99 40.83
N ASP A 956 19.69 11.14 40.35
CA ASP A 956 20.79 11.93 40.94
C ASP A 956 22.05 11.08 41.20
N GLY A 957 22.40 10.22 40.23
CA GLY A 957 23.56 9.31 40.28
C GLY A 957 23.46 8.18 41.33
N LYS A 958 22.31 8.00 42.00
CA LYS A 958 22.13 6.98 43.05
C LYS A 958 21.73 5.60 42.51
N CYS A 959 21.21 5.56 41.28
CA CYS A 959 20.89 4.35 40.53
C CYS A 959 21.03 4.65 39.03
N PHE A 960 21.06 3.60 38.21
CA PHE A 960 21.02 3.75 36.75
C PHE A 960 19.64 4.22 36.29
N TYR A 961 19.60 4.91 35.16
CA TYR A 961 18.36 5.34 34.51
C TYR A 961 18.44 5.07 33.01
N SER A 962 17.47 4.29 32.53
CA SER A 962 17.27 4.00 31.11
C SER A 962 15.89 4.45 30.67
N ILE A 963 15.77 4.90 29.42
CA ILE A 963 14.48 5.35 28.90
C ILE A 963 13.71 4.22 28.23
N GLY A 964 12.44 4.05 28.59
CA GLY A 964 11.51 3.18 27.87
C GLY A 964 10.98 3.88 26.61
N LEU A 965 11.29 3.34 25.43
CA LEU A 965 10.88 3.89 24.13
C LEU A 965 9.87 2.97 23.42
N SER A 966 9.01 3.56 22.59
CA SER A 966 7.96 2.84 21.86
C SER A 966 8.44 2.38 20.48
N ALA A 967 8.60 1.08 20.30
CA ALA A 967 8.76 0.42 18.99
C ALA A 967 7.39 -0.02 18.41
N PHE A 968 6.35 0.80 18.61
CA PHE A 968 4.96 0.60 18.19
C PHE A 968 4.31 1.95 17.87
N GLU A 969 2.99 2.02 17.67
CA GLU A 969 2.27 3.29 17.35
C GLU A 969 2.70 3.96 16.03
N ASN A 970 3.21 3.17 15.07
CA ASN A 970 3.75 3.64 13.79
C ASN A 970 4.88 4.68 14.01
N THR A 971 5.80 4.40 14.95
CA THR A 971 6.95 5.26 15.30
C THR A 971 8.09 5.04 14.30
N PRO A 972 8.31 5.93 13.30
CA PRO A 972 9.21 5.63 12.19
C PRO A 972 10.61 5.22 12.64
N ASP A 973 11.23 4.30 11.91
CA ASP A 973 12.58 3.77 12.15
C ASP A 973 13.63 4.83 12.55
N TYR A 974 13.61 5.96 11.84
CA TYR A 974 14.50 7.09 12.05
C TYR A 974 14.13 7.96 13.26
N ILE A 975 12.86 8.00 13.65
CA ILE A 975 12.44 8.64 14.90
C ILE A 975 12.91 7.80 16.08
N LEU A 976 12.79 6.46 16.01
CA LEU A 976 13.31 5.59 17.06
C LEU A 976 14.83 5.69 17.19
N ALA A 977 15.57 5.68 16.07
CA ALA A 977 17.02 5.89 16.07
C ALA A 977 17.41 7.27 16.64
N GLU A 978 16.71 8.34 16.28
CA GLU A 978 16.98 9.68 16.83
C GLU A 978 16.59 9.79 18.32
N GLN A 979 15.53 9.13 18.78
CA GLN A 979 15.20 9.05 20.21
C GLN A 979 16.28 8.33 21.02
N ILE A 980 16.85 7.24 20.48
CA ILE A 980 17.99 6.54 21.10
C ILE A 980 19.22 7.46 21.14
N LYS A 981 19.54 8.18 20.06
CA LYS A 981 20.63 9.18 20.04
C LYS A 981 20.40 10.29 21.08
N LEU A 982 19.23 10.92 21.08
CA LEU A 982 18.85 11.96 22.03
C LEU A 982 18.86 11.46 23.49
N SER A 983 18.64 10.17 23.73
CA SER A 983 18.74 9.59 25.07
C SER A 983 20.14 9.68 25.66
N ARG A 984 21.16 9.37 24.85
CA ARG A 984 22.58 9.46 25.20
C ARG A 984 22.99 10.92 25.43
N GLU A 985 22.64 11.79 24.49
CA GLU A 985 22.94 13.24 24.53
C GLU A 985 22.32 13.97 25.75
N ASN A 986 21.39 13.35 26.47
CA ASN A 986 20.75 13.92 27.65
C ASN A 986 21.00 13.11 28.94
N GLY A 987 21.91 12.12 28.92
CA GLY A 987 22.39 11.42 30.11
C GLY A 987 21.58 10.22 30.57
N ALA A 988 20.86 9.54 29.68
CA ALA A 988 20.39 8.18 29.97
C ALA A 988 21.54 7.17 29.82
N PHE A 989 21.57 6.16 30.69
CA PHE A 989 22.55 5.06 30.66
C PHE A 989 22.24 3.98 29.62
N GLY A 990 21.02 4.02 29.07
CA GLY A 990 20.56 3.09 28.06
C GLY A 990 19.09 3.26 27.73
N GLN A 991 18.55 2.27 27.03
CA GLN A 991 17.17 2.25 26.57
C GLN A 991 16.54 0.87 26.77
N ASN A 992 15.23 0.86 26.95
CA ASN A 992 14.40 -0.33 26.95
C ASN A 992 13.29 -0.19 25.91
N LEU A 993 13.36 -0.99 24.85
CA LEU A 993 12.43 -0.88 23.73
C LEU A 993 11.19 -1.72 24.03
N PHE A 994 10.05 -1.06 24.25
CA PHE A 994 8.77 -1.73 24.37
C PHE A 994 8.19 -1.92 22.96
N SER A 995 8.00 -3.12 22.43
CA SER A 995 8.44 -4.43 22.95
C SER A 995 9.25 -5.18 21.90
N TRP A 996 9.95 -6.24 22.29
CA TRP A 996 10.61 -7.15 21.34
C TRP A 996 9.65 -7.69 20.28
N GLY A 997 8.42 -8.04 20.68
CA GLY A 997 7.38 -8.48 19.74
C GLY A 997 7.03 -7.41 18.71
N SER A 998 6.97 -6.14 19.12
CA SER A 998 6.71 -5.01 18.22
C SER A 998 7.88 -4.79 17.25
N LEU A 999 9.13 -4.86 17.75
CA LEU A 999 10.36 -4.68 16.95
C LEU A 999 10.48 -5.65 15.76
N ILE A 1000 9.99 -6.89 15.90
CA ILE A 1000 10.16 -7.94 14.87
C ILE A 1000 8.90 -8.22 14.04
N ILE A 1001 7.75 -7.61 14.36
CA ILE A 1001 6.47 -7.81 13.65
C ILE A 1001 6.05 -6.59 12.83
N HIS A 1002 6.43 -5.37 13.23
CA HIS A 1002 6.09 -4.16 12.48
C HIS A 1002 6.79 -4.09 11.10
N GLU A 1003 6.10 -3.50 10.12
CA GLU A 1003 6.60 -3.32 8.74
C GLU A 1003 7.81 -2.36 8.64
N GLU A 1004 8.07 -1.57 9.68
CA GLU A 1004 9.03 -0.45 9.67
C GLU A 1004 10.52 -0.84 9.76
N ASN A 1005 10.87 -2.10 9.51
CA ASN A 1005 12.25 -2.63 9.47
C ASN A 1005 13.21 -2.16 10.60
N TYR A 1006 12.70 -2.03 11.83
CA TYR A 1006 13.51 -1.64 13.00
C TYR A 1006 14.74 -2.53 13.19
N PHE A 1007 14.61 -3.81 12.87
CA PHE A 1007 15.68 -4.80 12.98
C PHE A 1007 16.93 -4.38 12.20
N ASP A 1008 16.79 -4.02 10.91
CA ASP A 1008 17.94 -3.56 10.13
C ASP A 1008 18.37 -2.16 10.54
N ALA A 1009 17.43 -1.22 10.74
CA ALA A 1009 17.74 0.18 11.06
C ALA A 1009 18.64 0.31 12.30
N LEU A 1010 18.34 -0.43 13.36
CA LEU A 1010 19.15 -0.46 14.58
C LEU A 1010 20.46 -1.23 14.38
N ARG A 1011 20.43 -2.38 13.71
CA ARG A 1011 21.59 -3.27 13.49
C ARG A 1011 22.64 -2.70 12.55
N ILE A 1012 22.26 -1.91 11.53
CA ILE A 1012 23.23 -1.26 10.63
C ILE A 1012 23.67 0.11 11.15
N GLY A 1013 22.90 0.71 12.06
CA GLY A 1013 23.16 2.03 12.62
C GLY A 1013 23.52 2.01 14.11
N ILE A 1014 22.58 2.49 14.92
CA ILE A 1014 22.86 2.94 16.29
C ILE A 1014 23.25 1.83 17.28
N TYR A 1015 22.95 0.56 16.95
CA TYR A 1015 23.38 -0.64 17.67
C TYR A 1015 24.33 -1.53 16.83
N SER A 1016 25.04 -0.98 15.84
CA SER A 1016 25.89 -1.74 14.90
C SER A 1016 27.10 -2.49 15.50
N ARG A 1017 27.54 -2.14 16.71
CA ARG A 1017 28.62 -2.84 17.43
C ARG A 1017 28.10 -3.40 18.76
N LYS A 1018 28.66 -4.51 19.25
CA LYS A 1018 28.32 -5.06 20.58
C LYS A 1018 28.62 -4.03 21.67
N SER A 1019 27.75 -3.97 22.69
CA SER A 1019 27.87 -3.08 23.84
C SER A 1019 27.80 -3.86 25.16
N VAL A 1020 28.49 -3.36 26.18
CA VAL A 1020 28.50 -3.90 27.55
C VAL A 1020 27.62 -3.03 28.46
N GLN A 1021 26.92 -3.64 29.41
CA GLN A 1021 26.12 -2.93 30.40
C GLN A 1021 26.97 -1.96 31.25
N THR A 1022 26.34 -0.87 31.65
CA THR A 1022 26.95 0.24 32.40
C THR A 1022 27.37 -0.12 33.83
N TYR A 1023 26.86 -1.22 34.39
CA TYR A 1023 27.17 -1.70 35.73
C TYR A 1023 28.16 -2.88 35.81
N LYS A 1024 28.72 -3.35 34.68
CA LYS A 1024 29.69 -4.46 34.64
C LYS A 1024 31.15 -4.07 34.97
N LEU A 1025 31.34 -2.95 35.67
CA LEU A 1025 32.60 -2.49 36.28
C LEU A 1025 33.85 -2.62 35.40
N SER A 1026 34.61 -3.72 35.53
CA SER A 1026 35.82 -3.96 34.75
C SER A 1026 35.52 -4.20 33.27
N GLU A 1027 34.44 -4.89 32.92
CA GLU A 1027 34.04 -5.11 31.53
C GLU A 1027 33.64 -3.79 30.85
N THR A 1028 32.96 -2.91 31.60
CA THR A 1028 32.63 -1.54 31.17
C THR A 1028 33.90 -0.76 30.82
N VAL A 1029 34.93 -0.82 31.68
CA VAL A 1029 36.23 -0.18 31.43
C VAL A 1029 36.99 -0.84 30.27
N LEU A 1030 36.93 -2.16 30.12
CA LEU A 1030 37.53 -2.90 29.01
C LEU A 1030 36.93 -2.49 27.66
N ALA A 1031 35.61 -2.47 27.55
CA ALA A 1031 34.91 -2.12 26.33
C ALA A 1031 35.22 -0.68 25.88
N TYR A 1032 35.19 0.27 26.82
CA TYR A 1032 35.57 1.65 26.55
C TYR A 1032 37.05 1.79 26.15
N THR A 1033 37.99 1.24 26.93
CA THR A 1033 39.42 1.43 26.64
C THR A 1033 39.85 0.74 25.34
N GLN A 1034 39.24 -0.39 24.99
CA GLN A 1034 39.43 -1.02 23.68
C GLN A 1034 38.96 -0.09 22.55
N ARG A 1035 37.75 0.45 22.66
CA ARG A 1035 37.16 1.37 21.68
C ARG A 1035 38.01 2.64 21.50
N LEU A 1036 38.43 3.27 22.60
CA LEU A 1036 39.30 4.44 22.58
C LEU A 1036 40.61 4.20 21.82
N ILE A 1037 41.21 3.02 21.96
CA ILE A 1037 42.45 2.65 21.26
C ILE A 1037 42.21 2.56 19.74
N GLU A 1038 41.09 1.96 19.32
CA GLU A 1038 40.68 1.87 17.91
C GLU A 1038 40.39 3.26 17.33
N ASP A 1039 39.61 4.08 18.05
CA ASP A 1039 39.16 5.40 17.60
C ASP A 1039 40.29 6.44 17.60
N THR A 1040 41.32 6.25 18.44
CA THR A 1040 42.54 7.05 18.37
C THR A 1040 43.16 7.03 16.98
N ASP A 1041 43.19 5.87 16.32
CA ASP A 1041 43.73 5.75 14.96
C ASP A 1041 42.65 5.94 13.88
N GLY A 1042 41.48 5.31 14.04
CA GLY A 1042 40.42 5.27 13.02
C GLY A 1042 39.53 6.51 12.94
N VAL A 1043 39.50 7.35 13.97
CA VAL A 1043 38.63 8.52 14.08
C VAL A 1043 39.45 9.78 14.32
N TYR A 1044 40.08 9.91 15.49
CA TYR A 1044 40.74 11.15 15.90
C TYR A 1044 41.97 11.46 15.05
N ALA A 1045 42.93 10.53 14.93
CA ALA A 1045 44.10 10.73 14.08
C ALA A 1045 43.76 10.75 12.58
N TYR A 1046 42.74 10.00 12.15
CA TYR A 1046 42.27 9.99 10.75
C TYR A 1046 41.68 11.35 10.32
N LEU A 1047 40.81 11.95 11.13
CA LEU A 1047 40.19 13.26 10.84
C LEU A 1047 41.09 14.45 11.20
N LYS A 1048 41.91 14.30 12.24
CA LYS A 1048 42.80 15.34 12.79
C LYS A 1048 44.16 14.75 13.17
N PRO A 1049 45.11 14.65 12.22
CA PRO A 1049 46.50 14.36 12.53
C PRO A 1049 47.09 15.44 13.45
N ILE A 1050 47.72 15.02 14.55
CA ILE A 1050 48.43 15.89 15.49
C ILE A 1050 49.89 15.44 15.53
N GLU A 1051 50.83 16.38 15.37
CA GLU A 1051 52.27 16.08 15.43
C GLU A 1051 52.72 15.75 16.86
N GLY A 1052 53.62 14.78 17.01
CA GLY A 1052 54.21 14.38 18.30
C GLY A 1052 53.69 13.03 18.81
N ASP A 1053 53.77 12.84 20.12
CA ASP A 1053 53.48 11.59 20.83
C ASP A 1053 52.12 11.58 21.55
N PHE A 1054 51.25 12.56 21.29
CA PHE A 1054 49.96 12.72 21.96
C PHE A 1054 49.08 11.46 21.83
N TYR A 1055 48.73 11.04 20.61
CA TYR A 1055 47.90 9.87 20.37
C TYR A 1055 48.54 8.55 20.83
N SER A 1056 49.88 8.43 20.77
CA SER A 1056 50.56 7.26 21.33
C SER A 1056 50.57 7.24 22.85
N SER A 1057 50.59 8.40 23.50
CA SER A 1057 50.45 8.54 24.96
C SER A 1057 49.04 8.20 25.44
N ILE A 1058 48.00 8.63 24.71
CA ILE A 1058 46.59 8.24 24.95
C ILE A 1058 46.46 6.71 24.89
N LYS A 1059 46.92 6.07 23.81
CA LYS A 1059 46.87 4.61 23.67
C LYS A 1059 47.65 3.89 24.77
N ALA A 1060 48.88 4.31 25.08
CA ALA A 1060 49.68 3.69 26.14
C ALA A 1060 49.02 3.79 27.54
N LYS A 1061 48.35 4.91 27.85
CA LYS A 1061 47.59 5.07 29.10
C LYS A 1061 46.31 4.21 29.10
N ALA A 1062 45.57 4.19 27.99
CA ALA A 1062 44.38 3.36 27.83
C ALA A 1062 44.70 1.86 27.92
N GLU A 1063 45.79 1.40 27.29
CA GLU A 1063 46.27 0.01 27.38
C GLU A 1063 46.62 -0.39 28.83
N ASN A 1064 47.23 0.51 29.60
CA ASN A 1064 47.52 0.26 31.01
C ASN A 1064 46.24 0.05 31.82
N ILE A 1065 45.24 0.93 31.64
CA ILE A 1065 43.93 0.84 32.30
C ILE A 1065 43.19 -0.44 31.86
N ARG A 1066 43.20 -0.76 30.56
CA ARG A 1066 42.62 -1.99 30.00
C ARG A 1066 43.24 -3.24 30.65
N ASN A 1067 44.57 -3.28 30.79
CA ASN A 1067 45.28 -4.40 31.41
C ASN A 1067 44.94 -4.55 32.91
N GLN A 1068 44.72 -3.44 33.64
CA GLN A 1068 44.26 -3.49 35.03
C GLN A 1068 42.82 -4.02 35.14
N ALA A 1069 41.93 -3.56 34.26
CA ALA A 1069 40.55 -4.04 34.20
C ALA A 1069 40.48 -5.55 33.85
N ASN A 1070 41.29 -6.02 32.89
CA ASN A 1070 41.40 -7.44 32.53
C ASN A 1070 41.95 -8.33 33.66
N ALA A 1071 42.60 -7.75 34.66
CA ALA A 1071 43.14 -8.49 35.80
C ALA A 1071 42.17 -8.56 36.99
N PHE A 1072 41.01 -7.90 36.92
CA PHE A 1072 40.01 -7.91 37.97
C PHE A 1072 38.98 -9.03 37.74
N ASP A 1073 38.97 -10.00 38.64
CA ASP A 1073 38.00 -11.10 38.71
C ASP A 1073 36.67 -10.57 39.28
N LEU A 1074 35.78 -10.12 38.38
CA LEU A 1074 34.50 -9.49 38.74
C LEU A 1074 33.54 -10.47 39.42
N ASP A 1075 33.44 -11.68 38.88
CA ASP A 1075 32.47 -12.70 39.27
C ASP A 1075 32.70 -13.19 40.72
N ASN A 1076 33.98 -13.25 41.15
CA ASN A 1076 34.34 -13.69 42.49
C ASN A 1076 34.60 -12.54 43.48
N ALA A 1077 34.40 -11.28 43.07
CA ALA A 1077 34.66 -10.12 43.92
C ALA A 1077 33.49 -9.79 44.86
N THR A 1078 33.82 -9.59 46.14
CA THR A 1078 32.87 -9.05 47.14
C THR A 1078 32.48 -7.61 46.83
N GLY A 1079 31.34 -7.14 47.35
CA GLY A 1079 30.90 -5.74 47.20
C GLY A 1079 31.94 -4.69 47.62
N GLU A 1080 32.73 -4.97 48.67
CA GLU A 1080 33.83 -4.08 49.10
C GLU A 1080 34.99 -4.05 48.07
N GLN A 1081 35.33 -5.20 47.47
CA GLN A 1081 36.34 -5.29 46.41
C GLN A 1081 35.85 -4.62 45.11
N LYS A 1082 34.57 -4.80 44.75
CA LYS A 1082 33.90 -4.11 43.64
C LYS A 1082 33.93 -2.59 43.84
N ALA A 1083 33.61 -2.09 45.04
CA ALA A 1083 33.66 -0.67 45.37
C ALA A 1083 35.10 -0.10 45.35
N GLU A 1084 36.09 -0.87 45.81
CA GLU A 1084 37.50 -0.48 45.75
C GLU A 1084 38.03 -0.48 44.32
N TYR A 1085 37.61 -1.43 43.47
CA TYR A 1085 37.88 -1.40 42.03
C TYR A 1085 37.37 -0.09 41.40
N CYS A 1086 36.11 0.29 41.65
CA CYS A 1086 35.56 1.55 41.14
C CYS A 1086 36.42 2.76 41.50
N ARG A 1087 36.82 2.90 42.77
CA ARG A 1087 37.66 4.03 43.23
C ARG A 1087 39.00 4.12 42.47
N ASN A 1088 39.65 2.98 42.28
CA ASN A 1088 40.93 2.91 41.57
C ASN A 1088 40.78 3.16 40.06
N ALA A 1089 39.74 2.59 39.43
CA ALA A 1089 39.42 2.82 38.03
C ALA A 1089 39.07 4.29 37.74
N ILE A 1090 38.20 4.92 38.54
CA ILE A 1090 37.86 6.35 38.44
C ILE A 1090 39.12 7.22 38.52
N THR A 1091 40.02 6.93 39.46
CA THR A 1091 41.28 7.67 39.60
C THR A 1091 42.14 7.58 38.33
N ALA A 1092 42.31 6.38 37.78
CA ALA A 1092 43.09 6.17 36.56
C ALA A 1092 42.44 6.82 35.31
N LEU A 1093 41.11 6.86 35.25
CA LEU A 1093 40.34 7.50 34.19
C LEU A 1093 40.40 9.03 34.27
N GLU A 1094 40.37 9.65 35.47
CA GLU A 1094 40.58 11.10 35.62
C GLU A 1094 42.02 11.54 35.24
N GLU A 1095 43.02 10.69 35.46
CA GLU A 1095 44.37 10.91 34.92
C GLU A 1095 44.40 10.86 33.38
N LEU A 1096 43.68 9.91 32.77
CA LEU A 1096 43.52 9.84 31.31
C LEU A 1096 42.76 11.06 30.76
N LYS A 1097 41.73 11.52 31.46
CA LYS A 1097 40.95 12.72 31.13
C LYS A 1097 41.80 13.98 31.15
N THR A 1098 42.67 14.10 32.15
CA THR A 1098 43.65 15.19 32.23
C THR A 1098 44.62 15.17 31.03
N LEU A 1099 45.04 13.98 30.57
CA LEU A 1099 45.85 13.84 29.36
C LEU A 1099 45.05 14.24 28.10
N MET A 1100 43.81 13.79 27.96
CA MET A 1100 42.92 14.17 26.83
C MET A 1100 42.70 15.69 26.77
N GLN A 1101 42.49 16.33 27.91
CA GLN A 1101 42.34 17.79 28.04
C GLN A 1101 43.59 18.57 27.62
N SER A 1102 44.76 17.93 27.53
CA SER A 1102 45.99 18.53 27.01
C SER A 1102 46.11 18.50 25.47
N CYS A 1103 45.11 17.94 24.77
CA CYS A 1103 45.05 17.90 23.31
C CYS A 1103 45.14 19.30 22.68
N PRO A 1104 46.03 19.54 21.69
CA PRO A 1104 46.12 20.83 20.98
C PRO A 1104 44.88 21.22 20.16
N ASP A 1105 43.99 20.29 19.79
CA ASP A 1105 42.70 20.58 19.14
C ASP A 1105 41.56 20.42 20.16
N GLU A 1106 40.85 21.52 20.42
CA GLU A 1106 39.76 21.58 21.41
C GLU A 1106 38.57 20.68 21.06
N ASN A 1107 38.32 20.37 19.78
CA ASN A 1107 37.20 19.51 19.37
C ASN A 1107 37.55 18.03 19.58
N VAL A 1108 38.79 17.64 19.28
CA VAL A 1108 39.30 16.30 19.59
C VAL A 1108 39.35 16.10 21.11
N SER A 1109 39.82 17.12 21.86
CA SER A 1109 39.78 17.15 23.32
C SER A 1109 38.37 16.90 23.86
N ARG A 1110 37.38 17.66 23.36
CA ARG A 1110 35.98 17.54 23.75
C ARG A 1110 35.44 16.13 23.52
N ALA A 1111 35.54 15.62 22.29
CA ALA A 1111 34.97 14.32 21.92
C ALA A 1111 35.52 13.18 22.81
N MET A 1112 36.85 13.11 23.00
CA MET A 1112 37.47 12.11 23.87
C MET A 1112 37.03 12.23 25.35
N VAL A 1113 36.79 13.46 25.84
CA VAL A 1113 36.42 13.72 27.24
C VAL A 1113 34.94 13.44 27.49
N GLU A 1114 34.05 13.71 26.54
CA GLU A 1114 32.60 13.46 26.67
C GLU A 1114 32.30 11.98 26.92
N ASP A 1115 32.87 11.07 26.10
CA ASP A 1115 32.76 9.62 26.31
C ASP A 1115 33.36 9.16 27.65
N LEU A 1116 34.53 9.69 27.99
CA LEU A 1116 35.23 9.33 29.23
C LEU A 1116 34.45 9.73 30.49
N VAL A 1117 33.78 10.88 30.47
CA VAL A 1117 32.93 11.33 31.57
C VAL A 1117 31.76 10.37 31.78
N PHE A 1118 31.11 9.89 30.72
CA PHE A 1118 30.03 8.90 30.83
C PHE A 1118 30.49 7.60 31.52
N ILE A 1119 31.70 7.11 31.21
CA ILE A 1119 32.27 5.92 31.88
C ILE A 1119 32.61 6.17 33.35
N ILE A 1120 33.12 7.37 33.67
CA ILE A 1120 33.36 7.78 35.06
C ILE A 1120 32.03 7.85 35.83
N ASP A 1121 30.95 8.34 35.21
CA ASP A 1121 29.61 8.41 35.82
C ASP A 1121 28.98 7.02 36.02
N CYS A 1122 29.22 6.07 35.11
CA CYS A 1122 28.85 4.66 35.31
C CYS A 1122 29.53 4.05 36.54
N LEU A 1123 30.83 4.30 36.74
CA LEU A 1123 31.57 3.81 37.90
C LEU A 1123 31.20 4.55 39.20
N ASN A 1124 30.91 5.85 39.14
CA ASN A 1124 30.41 6.62 40.28
C ASN A 1124 29.04 6.10 40.74
N THR A 1125 28.12 5.86 39.81
CA THR A 1125 26.78 5.31 40.09
C THR A 1125 26.88 3.91 40.70
N SER A 1126 27.76 3.07 40.14
CA SER A 1126 28.06 1.74 40.70
C SER A 1126 28.66 1.82 42.11
N LEU A 1127 29.60 2.74 42.35
CA LEU A 1127 30.22 2.95 43.66
C LEU A 1127 29.18 3.40 44.71
N VAL A 1128 28.24 4.27 44.36
CA VAL A 1128 27.15 4.69 45.25
C VAL A 1128 26.23 3.51 45.60
N ARG A 1129 25.86 2.68 44.61
CA ARG A 1129 25.08 1.46 44.83
C ARG A 1129 25.80 0.45 45.74
N LEU A 1130 27.09 0.23 45.54
CA LEU A 1130 27.92 -0.73 46.30
C LEU A 1130 28.28 -0.27 47.73
N THR A 1131 27.97 0.97 48.11
CA THR A 1131 28.34 1.56 49.41
C THR A 1131 27.16 2.03 50.26
N LYS A 1132 25.93 1.77 49.80
CA LYS A 1132 24.69 1.90 50.58
C LYS A 1132 24.29 0.56 51.20
#